data_AF-A0A1T4KGC2-F1
#
_entry.id   AF-A0A1T4KGC2-F1
#
_cell.length_a   1.000
_cell.length_b   1.000
_cell.length_c   1.000
_cell.angle_alpha   90.00
_cell.angle_beta   90.00
_cell.angle_gamma   90.00
#
_symmetry.space_group_name_H-M   'P 1'
#
loop_
_entity.id
_entity.type
_entity.pdbx_description
1 polymer ?
#
loop_
_entity_poly.entity_id
_entity_poly.type
_entity_poly.pdbx_seq_one_letter_code
_entity_poly.pdbx_strand_id
1 'polypeptide(L)'
;MQFSQKIQSFLFFIFLIFFLPVVTFSEEHSQTIDLLVENAQEISKVKTQVEKKYGNVAFEEITEIGLLRVKGVSEIEQEEISQIEEISLTGFLPKINVENTTVAPWKVSRTSFQMKTETVERTNEKELFDKMAWYKEKITENGKSLNLSKGKNIRVGLIDSGVDFTHPFLSPMVDLSLAKSFVEGDSSLVDENGHGTMVAGIFSQISPEIKLTPYKVISKTDGESFWTLEAMIQAVNDKQEILNMSLGSYKYENKEDEKLTIEAFERAVQYAKKHNVLIVSSSGNKGFDLDERYQNTKLRHLPSSIKGVIAVSATTREDTLASYSNFGSNVIFTASGGDYRFVDGLLDASALIYTTYPLDRDNQLGAFGLPQGYMLTIGTSISAPCVTAAIADFLAYYHLMTGEVASEQIVRQMLSEHSLDLGESGKDKFFGNGLPQLAKTLSKIPDKVAPTGIFTSKTIEYPEQLLPEEVVEDVRDNFSKNVKIKFKEPVDFRQLGQKKVVVLLEDEAGNIAELEGNIVIQDLTSPTVKLKKKSIFENETIEARDFIEQLTDNYDTPETIEVRFGKKIDTSKAGVYKLPIIVEDTSNNRTEVTANLEVKKSVSPATLPSTETPKGAIQTTSKTTVRQESSTKKQKLPNTSETTHWEYILVGLFILSFYLFPFYRKGRKFIGEFLYFMGISKNSD
;
A
#
# COMPACT_ATOMS: atom_id res chain seq x y z
N MET A 1 -19.16 72.45 -33.34
CA MET A 1 -20.01 71.24 -33.30
C MET A 1 -19.41 70.07 -32.49
N GLN A 2 -18.08 69.91 -32.40
CA GLN A 2 -17.47 68.76 -31.69
C GLN A 2 -17.52 68.78 -30.14
N PHE A 3 -17.89 69.90 -29.50
CA PHE A 3 -17.81 70.01 -28.03
C PHE A 3 -19.01 69.37 -27.28
N SER A 4 -20.19 69.26 -27.91
CA SER A 4 -21.38 68.69 -27.24
C SER A 4 -21.37 67.17 -27.19
N GLN A 5 -20.80 66.48 -28.19
CA GLN A 5 -20.76 65.01 -28.22
C GLN A 5 -19.95 64.43 -27.06
N LYS A 6 -18.79 65.03 -26.70
CA LYS A 6 -18.01 64.57 -25.54
C LYS A 6 -18.76 64.71 -24.21
N ILE A 7 -19.58 65.75 -24.06
CA ILE A 7 -20.40 65.95 -22.85
C ILE A 7 -21.54 64.93 -22.78
N GLN A 8 -22.20 64.62 -23.91
CA GLN A 8 -23.22 63.58 -23.96
C GLN A 8 -22.63 62.18 -23.67
N SER A 9 -21.47 61.83 -24.23
CA SER A 9 -20.80 60.55 -23.91
C SER A 9 -20.41 60.46 -22.43
N PHE A 10 -19.94 61.55 -21.81
CA PHE A 10 -19.55 61.55 -20.39
C PHE A 10 -20.76 61.42 -19.46
N LEU A 11 -21.86 62.12 -19.74
CA LEU A 11 -23.12 61.99 -18.99
C LEU A 11 -23.76 60.60 -19.14
N PHE A 12 -23.70 60.00 -20.33
CA PHE A 12 -24.19 58.63 -20.53
C PHE A 12 -23.36 57.59 -19.76
N PHE A 13 -22.04 57.81 -19.64
CA PHE A 13 -21.15 56.95 -18.84
C PHE A 13 -21.47 57.05 -17.33
N ILE A 14 -21.77 58.25 -16.83
CA ILE A 14 -22.21 58.44 -15.43
C ILE A 14 -23.58 57.79 -15.19
N PHE A 15 -24.52 57.89 -16.13
CA PHE A 15 -25.85 57.29 -15.97
C PHE A 15 -25.80 55.75 -15.95
N LEU A 16 -24.86 55.13 -16.66
CA LEU A 16 -24.66 53.68 -16.65
C LEU A 16 -24.12 53.15 -15.31
N ILE A 17 -23.34 53.97 -14.58
CA ILE A 17 -22.75 53.60 -13.27
C ILE A 17 -23.81 53.53 -12.16
N PHE A 18 -24.95 54.23 -12.31
CA PHE A 18 -26.08 54.18 -11.37
C PHE A 18 -27.13 53.10 -11.68
N PHE A 19 -26.96 52.32 -12.77
CA PHE A 19 -27.90 51.28 -13.19
C PHE A 19 -27.26 49.91 -13.51
N LEU A 20 -26.01 49.70 -13.09
CA LEU A 20 -25.57 48.35 -12.79
C LEU A 20 -26.26 47.88 -11.49
N PRO A 21 -26.82 46.66 -11.43
CA PRO A 21 -27.19 46.09 -10.15
C PRO A 21 -25.89 45.88 -9.36
N VAL A 22 -25.65 46.73 -8.37
CA VAL A 22 -24.71 46.41 -7.30
C VAL A 22 -25.39 45.29 -6.52
N VAL A 23 -25.11 44.04 -6.88
CA VAL A 23 -25.44 42.88 -6.04
C VAL A 23 -24.61 43.05 -4.78
N THR A 24 -25.21 43.69 -3.79
CA THR A 24 -24.54 43.89 -2.51
C THR A 24 -24.48 42.55 -1.81
N PHE A 25 -23.28 42.08 -1.52
CA PHE A 25 -23.03 40.89 -0.68
C PHE A 25 -23.67 40.99 0.73
N SER A 26 -24.30 42.13 1.05
CA SER A 26 -25.08 42.40 2.26
C SER A 26 -26.54 41.95 2.19
N GLU A 27 -27.13 41.77 1.00
CA GLU A 27 -28.55 41.37 0.86
C GLU A 27 -28.79 39.88 1.06
N GLU A 28 -27.82 39.03 0.72
CA GLU A 28 -27.95 37.57 0.82
C GLU A 28 -27.89 37.08 2.29
N HIS A 29 -27.06 37.76 3.11
CA HIS A 29 -27.01 37.55 4.55
C HIS A 29 -28.27 38.03 5.29
N SER A 30 -28.97 39.06 4.81
CA SER A 30 -30.21 39.55 5.47
C SER A 30 -31.44 38.68 5.17
N GLN A 31 -31.30 37.64 4.34
CA GLN A 31 -32.38 36.71 4.00
C GLN A 31 -32.11 35.25 4.45
N THR A 32 -31.10 35.01 5.29
CA THR A 32 -30.67 33.65 5.67
C THR A 32 -30.51 33.50 7.18
N ILE A 33 -31.09 32.44 7.77
CA ILE A 33 -30.90 32.06 9.18
C ILE A 33 -30.46 30.60 9.30
N ASP A 34 -29.48 30.36 10.17
CA ASP A 34 -29.03 29.03 10.59
C ASP A 34 -29.66 28.66 11.94
N LEU A 35 -30.09 27.40 12.07
CA LEU A 35 -30.87 26.87 13.19
C LEU A 35 -30.30 25.53 13.66
N LEU A 36 -30.19 25.32 14.97
CA LEU A 36 -29.91 23.99 15.55
C LEU A 36 -31.13 23.47 16.29
N VAL A 37 -31.74 22.41 15.76
CA VAL A 37 -32.82 21.66 16.42
C VAL A 37 -32.24 20.92 17.64
N GLU A 38 -32.94 20.92 18.78
CA GLU A 38 -32.47 20.24 20.00
C GLU A 38 -32.33 18.73 19.76
N ASN A 39 -33.39 18.12 19.22
CA ASN A 39 -33.40 16.74 18.75
C ASN A 39 -33.27 16.71 17.22
N ALA A 40 -32.11 16.24 16.73
CA ALA A 40 -31.83 16.11 15.30
C ALA A 40 -32.91 15.32 14.51
N GLN A 41 -33.63 14.40 15.14
CA GLN A 41 -34.73 13.64 14.50
C GLN A 41 -35.96 14.50 14.17
N GLU A 42 -36.09 15.69 14.75
CA GLU A 42 -37.22 16.60 14.56
C GLU A 42 -36.94 17.68 13.49
N ILE A 43 -35.81 17.60 12.77
CA ILE A 43 -35.49 18.55 11.69
C ILE A 43 -36.59 18.64 10.62
N SER A 44 -37.19 17.50 10.23
CA SER A 44 -38.32 17.48 9.28
C SER A 44 -39.61 18.08 9.86
N LYS A 45 -39.80 18.02 11.19
CA LYS A 45 -40.93 18.62 11.91
C LYS A 45 -40.80 20.15 11.89
N VAL A 46 -39.62 20.68 12.23
CA VAL A 46 -39.30 22.12 12.15
C VAL A 46 -39.44 22.62 10.72
N LYS A 47 -38.84 21.94 9.74
CA LYS A 47 -38.96 22.28 8.32
C LYS A 47 -40.41 22.37 7.86
N THR A 48 -41.24 21.39 8.21
CA THR A 48 -42.68 21.39 7.90
C THR A 48 -43.43 22.57 8.54
N GLN A 49 -43.05 23.00 9.75
CA GLN A 49 -43.63 24.19 10.39
C GLN A 49 -43.29 25.47 9.63
N VAL A 50 -42.02 25.65 9.24
CA VAL A 50 -41.53 26.82 8.50
C VAL A 50 -42.13 26.88 7.09
N GLU A 51 -42.09 25.77 6.33
CA GLU A 51 -42.71 25.64 4.99
C GLU A 51 -44.19 26.03 5.00
N LYS A 52 -44.94 25.55 6.00
CA LYS A 52 -46.37 25.79 6.13
C LYS A 52 -46.72 27.24 6.51
N LYS A 53 -45.84 27.93 7.22
CA LYS A 53 -46.13 29.26 7.78
C LYS A 53 -45.83 30.39 6.80
N TYR A 54 -44.65 30.39 6.19
CA TYR A 54 -44.19 31.47 5.31
C TYR A 54 -44.38 31.11 3.83
N GLY A 55 -44.04 29.88 3.46
CA GLY A 55 -44.05 29.41 2.07
C GLY A 55 -42.93 30.03 1.23
N ASN A 56 -42.63 29.41 0.09
CA ASN A 56 -41.65 29.91 -0.89
C ASN A 56 -40.20 30.09 -0.38
N VAL A 57 -39.87 29.49 0.77
CA VAL A 57 -38.54 29.42 1.39
C VAL A 57 -37.73 28.23 0.87
N ALA A 58 -36.41 28.31 0.94
CA ALA A 58 -35.49 27.22 0.59
C ALA A 58 -34.69 26.72 1.81
N PHE A 59 -34.25 25.47 1.78
CA PHE A 59 -33.56 24.82 2.90
C PHE A 59 -32.30 24.06 2.48
N GLU A 60 -31.30 24.13 3.33
CA GLU A 60 -30.12 23.26 3.33
C GLU A 60 -30.02 22.61 4.72
N GLU A 61 -29.78 21.31 4.79
CA GLU A 61 -29.91 20.54 6.05
C GLU A 61 -28.77 19.54 6.26
N ILE A 62 -28.26 19.48 7.49
CA ILE A 62 -27.29 18.48 7.93
C ILE A 62 -27.95 17.68 9.06
N THR A 63 -28.71 16.66 8.66
CA THR A 63 -29.65 15.93 9.53
C THR A 63 -28.97 15.29 10.74
N GLU A 64 -27.72 14.87 10.57
CA GLU A 64 -26.89 14.15 11.52
C GLU A 64 -26.52 14.97 12.77
N ILE A 65 -26.54 16.30 12.65
CA ILE A 65 -26.26 17.25 13.75
C ILE A 65 -27.48 18.13 14.09
N GLY A 66 -28.59 17.97 13.37
CA GLY A 66 -29.80 18.79 13.54
C GLY A 66 -29.65 20.24 13.06
N LEU A 67 -28.71 20.52 12.14
CA LEU A 67 -28.53 21.86 11.57
C LEU A 67 -29.46 22.05 10.38
N LEU A 68 -30.23 23.14 10.40
CA LEU A 68 -31.12 23.56 9.32
C LEU A 68 -30.83 25.02 8.97
N ARG A 69 -30.53 25.28 7.70
CA ARG A 69 -30.41 26.62 7.12
C ARG A 69 -31.69 26.94 6.36
N VAL A 70 -32.22 28.15 6.57
CA VAL A 70 -33.41 28.65 5.87
C VAL A 70 -33.01 29.88 5.06
N LYS A 71 -33.15 29.81 3.74
CA LYS A 71 -32.87 30.87 2.76
C LYS A 71 -34.18 31.50 2.27
N GLY A 72 -34.19 32.82 2.12
CA GLY A 72 -35.33 33.60 1.60
C GLY A 72 -36.31 34.12 2.66
N VAL A 73 -35.85 34.36 3.90
CA VAL A 73 -36.68 34.83 5.03
C VAL A 73 -36.23 36.20 5.55
N SER A 74 -37.15 37.14 5.71
CA SER A 74 -36.86 38.48 6.23
C SER A 74 -36.51 38.47 7.73
N GLU A 75 -35.84 39.51 8.23
CA GLU A 75 -35.43 39.64 9.65
C GLU A 75 -36.57 39.36 10.65
N ILE A 76 -37.81 39.78 10.34
CA ILE A 76 -38.99 39.52 11.18
C ILE A 76 -39.38 38.04 11.16
N GLU A 77 -39.31 37.39 10.00
CA GLU A 77 -39.59 35.96 9.87
C GLU A 77 -38.50 35.12 10.53
N GLN A 78 -37.25 35.60 10.53
CA GLN A 78 -36.12 35.01 11.27
C GLN A 78 -36.34 35.09 12.79
N GLU A 79 -36.75 36.25 13.32
CA GLU A 79 -37.16 36.38 14.72
C GLU A 79 -38.31 35.42 15.05
N GLU A 80 -39.36 35.36 14.22
CA GLU A 80 -40.50 34.46 14.42
C GLU A 80 -40.16 32.97 14.26
N ILE A 81 -39.14 32.60 13.47
CA ILE A 81 -38.61 31.24 13.37
C ILE A 81 -37.83 30.86 14.64
N SER A 82 -37.08 31.80 15.22
CA SER A 82 -36.25 31.54 16.41
C SER A 82 -37.04 31.11 17.66
N GLN A 83 -38.36 31.31 17.67
CA GLN A 83 -39.27 30.99 18.78
C GLN A 83 -39.99 29.64 18.60
N ILE A 84 -39.60 28.82 17.62
CA ILE A 84 -40.12 27.45 17.43
C ILE A 84 -39.56 26.53 18.54
N GLU A 85 -40.45 25.80 19.21
CA GLU A 85 -40.16 25.04 20.46
C GLU A 85 -39.00 24.05 20.33
N GLU A 86 -38.81 23.42 19.17
CA GLU A 86 -37.75 22.43 18.97
C GLU A 86 -36.37 23.04 18.64
N ILE A 87 -36.23 24.36 18.58
CA ILE A 87 -34.99 25.04 18.20
C ILE A 87 -34.19 25.44 19.45
N SER A 88 -32.97 24.91 19.55
CA SER A 88 -32.05 25.12 20.67
C SER A 88 -31.16 26.36 20.53
N LEU A 89 -30.74 26.70 19.31
CA LEU A 89 -29.91 27.86 18.99
C LEU A 89 -30.23 28.38 17.58
N THR A 90 -30.02 29.67 17.37
CA THR A 90 -30.15 30.36 16.07
C THR A 90 -29.00 31.33 15.82
N GLY A 91 -28.71 31.65 14.56
CA GLY A 91 -27.71 32.65 14.19
C GLY A 91 -27.35 32.61 12.72
N PHE A 92 -26.11 32.92 12.39
CA PHE A 92 -25.53 32.77 11.05
C PHE A 92 -24.15 32.13 11.14
N LEU A 93 -23.88 31.10 10.34
CA LEU A 93 -22.60 30.39 10.27
C LEU A 93 -21.57 31.20 9.46
N PRO A 94 -20.59 31.85 10.09
CA PRO A 94 -19.73 32.80 9.39
C PRO A 94 -18.71 32.10 8.48
N LYS A 95 -18.09 32.89 7.61
CA LYS A 95 -16.98 32.46 6.75
C LYS A 95 -15.86 31.81 7.56
N ILE A 96 -15.32 30.71 7.03
CA ILE A 96 -14.16 30.00 7.54
C ILE A 96 -12.99 30.21 6.58
N ASN A 97 -11.76 30.21 7.10
CA ASN A 97 -10.60 30.64 6.32
C ASN A 97 -9.48 29.59 6.39
N VAL A 98 -8.79 29.44 5.27
CA VAL A 98 -7.37 29.07 5.28
C VAL A 98 -6.59 30.36 5.59
N GLU A 99 -5.67 30.31 6.56
CA GLU A 99 -4.85 31.47 6.88
C GLU A 99 -3.74 31.62 5.84
N ASN A 100 -3.57 32.82 5.26
CA ASN A 100 -2.60 33.02 4.19
C ASN A 100 -1.15 32.90 4.70
N THR A 101 -0.47 31.82 4.31
CA THR A 101 0.93 31.52 4.65
C THR A 101 1.88 31.60 3.45
N THR A 102 1.43 32.12 2.31
CA THR A 102 2.26 32.24 1.10
C THR A 102 3.36 33.29 1.26
N VAL A 103 4.58 32.96 0.83
CA VAL A 103 5.80 33.77 1.00
C VAL A 103 5.94 34.87 -0.08
N ALA A 104 4.98 34.95 -1.01
CA ALA A 104 4.98 35.84 -2.16
C ALA A 104 4.93 37.38 -1.91
N PRO A 105 4.37 37.95 -0.81
CA PRO A 105 4.16 39.41 -0.74
C PRO A 105 5.42 40.25 -0.47
N TRP A 106 6.62 39.66 -0.52
CA TRP A 106 7.86 40.31 -0.10
C TRP A 106 8.78 40.69 -1.27
N LYS A 107 9.39 41.89 -1.18
CA LYS A 107 10.42 42.38 -2.11
C LYS A 107 11.77 41.71 -1.86
N VAL A 108 11.81 40.37 -1.92
CA VAL A 108 13.03 39.59 -1.85
C VAL A 108 13.86 39.89 -3.11
N SER A 109 15.08 40.39 -2.94
CA SER A 109 16.03 40.54 -4.04
C SER A 109 16.47 39.17 -4.54
N ARG A 110 16.87 39.05 -5.81
CA ARG A 110 17.57 37.86 -6.30
C ARG A 110 18.92 37.62 -5.60
N THR A 111 19.42 38.62 -4.85
CA THR A 111 20.58 38.51 -3.94
C THR A 111 20.22 38.12 -2.51
N SER A 112 18.93 37.99 -2.15
CA SER A 112 18.46 37.72 -0.79
C SER A 112 17.57 36.48 -0.67
N PHE A 113 17.72 35.55 -1.63
CA PHE A 113 17.11 34.21 -1.64
C PHE A 113 18.24 33.22 -1.96
N GLN A 114 18.52 32.28 -1.06
CA GLN A 114 19.69 31.39 -1.20
C GLN A 114 19.31 29.89 -1.15
N MET A 115 18.41 29.45 -2.03
CA MET A 115 18.60 28.10 -2.58
C MET A 115 19.95 28.08 -3.30
N LYS A 116 20.86 27.17 -2.93
CA LYS A 116 22.15 27.03 -3.62
C LYS A 116 21.87 26.68 -5.09
N THR A 117 22.35 27.50 -6.02
CA THR A 117 22.04 27.36 -7.45
C THR A 117 22.43 25.97 -7.98
N GLU A 118 23.55 25.42 -7.50
CA GLU A 118 24.01 24.05 -7.80
C GLU A 118 23.00 22.95 -7.45
N THR A 119 22.13 23.18 -6.45
CA THR A 119 21.10 22.24 -6.03
C THR A 119 19.92 22.22 -7.00
N VAL A 120 19.61 23.34 -7.66
CA VAL A 120 18.50 23.44 -8.63
C VAL A 120 18.97 23.04 -10.03
N GLU A 121 20.14 23.53 -10.48
CA GLU A 121 20.63 23.34 -11.86
C GLU A 121 21.04 21.89 -12.21
N ARG A 122 21.19 21.01 -11.22
CA ARG A 122 21.68 19.62 -11.39
C ARG A 122 20.69 18.53 -10.95
N THR A 123 19.51 18.92 -10.47
CA THR A 123 18.56 18.02 -9.81
C THR A 123 17.25 17.99 -10.60
N ASN A 124 16.68 16.81 -10.86
CA ASN A 124 15.37 16.71 -11.48
C ASN A 124 14.25 17.04 -10.47
N GLU A 125 13.06 17.42 -10.94
CA GLU A 125 11.96 17.88 -10.06
C GLU A 125 11.64 16.93 -8.90
N LYS A 126 11.59 15.61 -9.15
CA LYS A 126 11.38 14.61 -8.10
C LYS A 126 12.49 14.64 -7.05
N GLU A 127 13.73 14.66 -7.51
CA GLU A 127 14.89 14.67 -6.64
C GLU A 127 15.02 15.99 -5.86
N LEU A 128 14.49 17.10 -6.38
CA LEU A 128 14.41 18.39 -5.68
C LEU A 128 13.31 18.35 -4.61
N PHE A 129 12.14 17.82 -4.95
CA PHE A 129 11.02 17.57 -4.03
C PHE A 129 11.46 16.67 -2.87
N ASP A 130 12.13 15.55 -3.15
CA ASP A 130 12.66 14.66 -2.11
C ASP A 130 13.74 15.30 -1.23
N LYS A 131 14.64 16.13 -1.79
CA LYS A 131 15.74 16.79 -1.05
C LYS A 131 15.32 17.99 -0.19
N MET A 132 14.30 18.73 -0.62
CA MET A 132 13.81 19.90 0.13
C MET A 132 12.86 19.52 1.28
N ALA A 133 12.44 18.24 1.34
CA ALA A 133 11.54 17.66 2.32
C ALA A 133 12.16 17.43 3.73
N TRP A 134 12.89 18.41 4.28
CA TRP A 134 13.57 18.26 5.58
C TRP A 134 12.63 17.87 6.75
N TYR A 135 11.35 18.24 6.64
CA TYR A 135 10.29 17.89 7.59
C TYR A 135 9.89 16.41 7.53
N LYS A 136 9.87 15.81 6.32
CA LYS A 136 9.70 14.36 6.13
C LYS A 136 10.81 13.61 6.88
N GLU A 137 12.05 14.07 6.79
CA GLU A 137 13.19 13.42 7.46
C GLU A 137 12.99 13.33 8.97
N LYS A 138 12.40 14.34 9.62
CA LYS A 138 12.14 14.30 11.06
C LYS A 138 11.09 13.26 11.45
N ILE A 139 9.93 13.27 10.80
CA ILE A 139 8.77 12.43 11.19
C ILE A 139 8.91 10.96 10.75
N THR A 140 9.73 10.69 9.72
CA THR A 140 10.05 9.33 9.20
C THR A 140 11.40 8.77 9.67
N GLU A 141 12.10 9.49 10.55
CA GLU A 141 13.47 9.25 11.03
C GLU A 141 14.49 8.98 9.91
N ASN A 142 14.53 9.89 8.94
CA ASN A 142 15.32 9.85 7.70
C ASN A 142 14.83 8.75 6.73
N GLY A 143 13.51 8.67 6.52
CA GLY A 143 12.88 7.75 5.58
C GLY A 143 12.85 6.28 6.02
N LYS A 144 13.18 5.98 7.29
CA LYS A 144 13.15 4.61 7.82
C LYS A 144 11.73 4.04 7.79
N SER A 145 10.74 4.82 8.22
CA SER A 145 9.34 4.37 8.26
C SER A 145 8.78 4.03 6.88
N LEU A 146 9.27 4.67 5.81
CA LEU A 146 8.83 4.46 4.43
C LEU A 146 9.16 3.05 3.87
N ASN A 147 9.96 2.26 4.60
CA ASN A 147 10.23 0.85 4.32
C ASN A 147 9.26 -0.09 5.06
N LEU A 148 8.50 0.43 6.03
CA LEU A 148 7.51 -0.28 6.85
C LEU A 148 6.08 0.06 6.38
N SER A 149 5.77 1.34 6.22
CA SER A 149 4.45 1.84 5.86
C SER A 149 4.53 3.08 4.97
N LYS A 150 3.43 3.35 4.26
CA LYS A 150 3.17 4.56 3.44
C LYS A 150 1.67 4.93 3.43
N GLY A 151 0.91 4.50 4.45
CA GLY A 151 -0.52 4.74 4.58
C GLY A 151 -1.42 3.88 3.68
N LYS A 152 -0.89 2.78 3.14
CA LYS A 152 -1.54 1.92 2.13
C LYS A 152 -3.02 1.63 2.41
N ASN A 153 -3.90 1.99 1.47
CA ASN A 153 -5.36 1.83 1.49
C ASN A 153 -6.16 2.66 2.51
N ILE A 154 -5.51 3.39 3.43
CA ILE A 154 -6.21 4.21 4.43
C ILE A 154 -6.90 5.39 3.75
N ARG A 155 -8.19 5.61 4.06
CA ARG A 155 -9.00 6.69 3.49
C ARG A 155 -8.87 7.95 4.32
N VAL A 156 -8.41 9.04 3.68
CA VAL A 156 -8.20 10.35 4.32
C VAL A 156 -9.05 11.40 3.61
N GLY A 157 -10.00 11.99 4.31
CA GLY A 157 -10.80 13.12 3.83
C GLY A 157 -10.03 14.43 3.99
N LEU A 158 -9.74 15.12 2.89
CA LEU A 158 -9.11 16.44 2.91
C LEU A 158 -10.19 17.52 2.78
N ILE A 159 -10.49 18.21 3.89
CA ILE A 159 -11.49 19.29 3.94
C ILE A 159 -10.75 20.63 3.79
N ASP A 160 -10.69 21.15 2.56
CA ASP A 160 -9.81 22.27 2.17
C ASP A 160 -10.30 22.97 0.87
N SER A 161 -9.42 23.64 0.10
CA SER A 161 -9.77 24.40 -1.12
C SER A 161 -9.89 23.59 -2.43
N GLY A 162 -9.86 22.26 -2.35
CA GLY A 162 -9.74 21.38 -3.51
C GLY A 162 -8.30 20.90 -3.72
N VAL A 163 -8.03 20.20 -4.83
CA VAL A 163 -6.68 19.68 -5.14
C VAL A 163 -6.44 19.72 -6.65
N ASP A 164 -5.25 20.10 -7.10
CA ASP A 164 -4.77 19.74 -8.44
C ASP A 164 -4.47 18.23 -8.52
N PHE A 165 -5.52 17.46 -8.79
CA PHE A 165 -5.45 16.00 -8.99
C PHE A 165 -4.75 15.60 -10.30
N THR A 166 -4.28 16.55 -11.12
CA THR A 166 -3.45 16.28 -12.30
C THR A 166 -1.95 16.33 -11.97
N HIS A 167 -1.57 16.94 -10.84
CA HIS A 167 -0.19 17.05 -10.39
C HIS A 167 0.48 15.65 -10.25
N PRO A 168 1.68 15.40 -10.82
CA PRO A 168 2.27 14.06 -10.91
C PRO A 168 2.50 13.34 -9.56
N PHE A 169 2.67 14.10 -8.48
CA PHE A 169 2.84 13.55 -7.13
C PHE A 169 1.53 13.30 -6.38
N LEU A 170 0.40 13.82 -6.88
CA LEU A 170 -0.90 13.74 -6.21
C LEU A 170 -1.84 12.76 -6.92
N SER A 171 -1.81 12.72 -8.26
CA SER A 171 -2.65 11.85 -9.09
C SER A 171 -2.59 10.33 -8.78
N PRO A 172 -1.53 9.75 -8.18
CA PRO A 172 -1.53 8.33 -7.79
C PRO A 172 -2.32 8.02 -6.50
N MET A 173 -2.56 9.02 -5.64
CA MET A 173 -3.16 8.84 -4.31
C MET A 173 -4.50 9.57 -4.12
N VAL A 174 -4.85 10.52 -4.99
CA VAL A 174 -6.12 11.25 -4.91
C VAL A 174 -7.26 10.36 -5.41
N ASP A 175 -8.20 10.07 -4.51
CA ASP A 175 -9.41 9.30 -4.81
C ASP A 175 -10.56 10.25 -5.16
N LEU A 176 -10.94 10.27 -6.43
CA LEU A 176 -12.02 11.11 -6.95
C LEU A 176 -13.40 10.42 -6.88
N SER A 177 -13.50 9.17 -6.41
CA SER A 177 -14.75 8.40 -6.46
C SER A 177 -15.84 8.88 -5.49
N LEU A 178 -15.44 9.55 -4.41
CA LEU A 178 -16.30 10.12 -3.36
C LEU A 178 -16.03 11.63 -3.16
N ALA A 179 -15.23 12.24 -4.04
CA ALA A 179 -14.81 13.63 -3.92
C ALA A 179 -15.95 14.59 -4.30
N LYS A 180 -16.18 15.61 -3.47
CA LYS A 180 -17.29 16.58 -3.64
C LYS A 180 -16.84 18.01 -3.36
N SER A 181 -17.38 18.96 -4.13
CA SER A 181 -17.36 20.39 -3.77
C SER A 181 -18.67 20.78 -3.09
N PHE A 182 -18.54 21.60 -2.05
CA PHE A 182 -19.62 22.15 -1.22
C PHE A 182 -19.73 23.67 -1.40
N VAL A 183 -18.80 24.28 -2.13
CA VAL A 183 -18.84 25.70 -2.49
C VAL A 183 -20.06 25.95 -3.37
N GLU A 184 -20.94 26.84 -2.92
CA GLU A 184 -22.20 27.13 -3.62
C GLU A 184 -21.94 27.65 -5.04
N GLY A 185 -22.59 27.04 -6.03
CA GLY A 185 -22.39 27.33 -7.45
C GLY A 185 -21.15 26.71 -8.11
N ASP A 186 -20.20 26.14 -7.35
CA ASP A 186 -18.96 25.55 -7.88
C ASP A 186 -18.86 24.04 -7.60
N SER A 187 -19.09 23.23 -8.64
CA SER A 187 -18.91 21.76 -8.59
C SER A 187 -17.47 21.30 -8.88
N SER A 188 -16.54 22.20 -9.15
CA SER A 188 -15.16 21.87 -9.54
C SER A 188 -14.30 21.52 -8.33
N LEU A 189 -13.63 20.37 -8.39
CA LEU A 189 -12.63 19.96 -7.39
C LEU A 189 -11.27 20.66 -7.56
N VAL A 190 -11.09 21.44 -8.63
CA VAL A 190 -9.86 22.17 -8.93
C VAL A 190 -9.58 23.24 -7.87
N ASP A 191 -8.33 23.28 -7.42
CA ASP A 191 -7.87 24.18 -6.37
C ASP A 191 -7.61 25.60 -6.88
N GLU A 192 -8.68 26.39 -6.93
CA GLU A 192 -8.62 27.81 -7.28
C GLU A 192 -7.98 28.71 -6.21
N ASN A 193 -7.58 28.17 -5.05
CA ASN A 193 -6.85 28.91 -4.02
C ASN A 193 -5.34 28.60 -4.09
N GLY A 194 -5.01 27.31 -4.05
CA GLY A 194 -3.67 26.73 -4.00
C GLY A 194 -3.33 26.04 -2.67
N HIS A 195 -4.17 26.21 -1.63
CA HIS A 195 -3.90 25.73 -0.28
C HIS A 195 -4.08 24.21 -0.12
N GLY A 196 -5.21 23.65 -0.55
CA GLY A 196 -5.46 22.20 -0.49
C GLY A 196 -4.44 21.39 -1.29
N THR A 197 -3.89 21.95 -2.38
CA THR A 197 -2.77 21.34 -3.12
C THR A 197 -1.44 21.44 -2.36
N MET A 198 -1.19 22.50 -1.59
CA MET A 198 -0.03 22.56 -0.67
C MET A 198 -0.15 21.53 0.47
N VAL A 199 -1.35 21.32 0.99
CA VAL A 199 -1.65 20.33 2.04
C VAL A 199 -1.53 18.90 1.49
N ALA A 200 -2.07 18.64 0.28
CA ALA A 200 -1.94 17.36 -0.42
C ALA A 200 -0.47 16.97 -0.66
N GLY A 201 0.40 17.92 -0.99
CA GLY A 201 1.82 17.67 -1.19
C GLY A 201 2.52 17.03 0.00
N ILE A 202 2.11 17.33 1.23
CA ILE A 202 2.67 16.76 2.45
C ILE A 202 2.39 15.25 2.54
N PHE A 203 1.16 14.83 2.20
CA PHE A 203 0.80 13.41 2.14
C PHE A 203 1.62 12.65 1.10
N SER A 204 1.85 13.23 -0.09
CA SER A 204 2.64 12.58 -1.16
C SER A 204 4.11 12.31 -0.79
N GLN A 205 4.59 12.88 0.31
CA GLN A 205 5.97 12.73 0.80
C GLN A 205 6.08 11.81 2.01
N ILE A 206 5.07 11.76 2.87
CA ILE A 206 5.08 10.94 4.10
C ILE A 206 4.29 9.64 3.87
N SER A 207 3.09 9.70 3.31
CA SER A 207 2.17 8.56 3.14
C SER A 207 1.60 8.47 1.71
N PRO A 208 2.44 8.25 0.68
CA PRO A 208 2.01 8.27 -0.73
C PRO A 208 1.11 7.10 -1.19
N GLU A 209 0.73 6.16 -0.32
CA GLU A 209 -0.17 5.03 -0.66
C GLU A 209 -1.57 5.14 0.00
N ILE A 210 -1.89 6.28 0.63
CA ILE A 210 -3.26 6.59 1.10
C ILE A 210 -4.25 6.77 -0.06
N LYS A 211 -5.53 6.81 0.29
CA LYS A 211 -6.62 7.30 -0.58
C LYS A 211 -7.08 8.66 -0.08
N LEU A 212 -6.54 9.73 -0.67
CA LEU A 212 -6.83 11.11 -0.29
C LEU A 212 -8.07 11.59 -1.06
N THR A 213 -9.21 11.74 -0.38
CA THR A 213 -10.47 12.20 -1.01
C THR A 213 -10.66 13.70 -0.76
N PRO A 214 -10.70 14.56 -1.81
CA PRO A 214 -10.95 15.99 -1.65
C PRO A 214 -12.42 16.32 -1.35
N TYR A 215 -12.64 17.07 -0.27
CA TYR A 215 -13.91 17.69 0.09
C TYR A 215 -13.72 19.21 0.07
N LYS A 216 -14.10 19.87 -1.04
CA LYS A 216 -13.79 21.29 -1.27
C LYS A 216 -14.80 22.20 -0.58
N VAL A 217 -14.32 23.01 0.37
CA VAL A 217 -15.12 23.93 1.21
C VAL A 217 -14.57 25.36 1.23
N ILE A 218 -13.47 25.62 0.53
CA ILE A 218 -12.96 26.96 0.25
C ILE A 218 -12.96 27.16 -1.28
N SER A 219 -13.50 28.29 -1.73
CA SER A 219 -13.42 28.75 -3.11
C SER A 219 -12.05 29.37 -3.42
N LYS A 220 -11.96 30.14 -4.51
CA LYS A 220 -10.81 30.99 -4.82
C LYS A 220 -10.39 31.91 -3.66
N THR A 221 -11.36 32.50 -2.96
CA THR A 221 -11.13 33.56 -1.95
C THR A 221 -11.77 33.32 -0.59
N ASP A 222 -12.91 32.60 -0.54
CA ASP A 222 -13.77 32.51 0.64
C ASP A 222 -14.25 31.07 0.87
N GLY A 223 -14.42 30.66 2.12
CA GLY A 223 -15.10 29.42 2.50
C GLY A 223 -16.14 29.65 3.59
N GLU A 224 -17.00 28.65 3.84
CA GLU A 224 -18.08 28.77 4.84
C GLU A 224 -18.03 27.66 5.89
N SER A 225 -18.44 28.01 7.13
CA SER A 225 -18.61 27.03 8.20
C SER A 225 -19.71 26.00 7.87
N PHE A 226 -20.79 26.37 7.17
CA PHE A 226 -21.83 25.42 6.73
C PHE A 226 -21.26 24.35 5.78
N TRP A 227 -20.61 24.78 4.70
CA TRP A 227 -19.95 23.88 3.74
C TRP A 227 -18.94 22.95 4.42
N THR A 228 -18.22 23.46 5.43
CA THR A 228 -17.27 22.67 6.23
C THR A 228 -17.96 21.61 7.09
N LEU A 229 -19.07 21.94 7.74
CA LEU A 229 -19.87 20.99 8.53
C LEU A 229 -20.48 19.91 7.64
N GLU A 230 -20.98 20.27 6.45
CA GLU A 230 -21.54 19.30 5.51
C GLU A 230 -20.44 18.34 5.00
N ALA A 231 -19.27 18.88 4.66
CA ALA A 231 -18.10 18.08 4.28
C ALA A 231 -17.63 17.13 5.39
N MET A 232 -17.63 17.57 6.66
CA MET A 232 -17.30 16.69 7.80
C MET A 232 -18.27 15.50 7.89
N ILE A 233 -19.57 15.75 7.78
CA ILE A 233 -20.59 14.70 7.90
C ILE A 233 -20.58 13.78 6.66
N GLN A 234 -20.48 14.33 5.45
CA GLN A 234 -20.35 13.56 4.22
C GLN A 234 -19.11 12.64 4.27
N ALA A 235 -17.95 13.14 4.69
CA ALA A 235 -16.73 12.35 4.79
C ALA A 235 -16.82 11.19 5.82
N VAL A 236 -17.57 11.38 6.91
CA VAL A 236 -17.88 10.29 7.87
C VAL A 236 -18.88 9.29 7.28
N ASN A 237 -19.84 9.77 6.49
CA ASN A 237 -20.78 8.92 5.76
C ASN A 237 -20.07 8.09 4.67
N ASP A 238 -19.09 8.66 3.99
CA ASP A 238 -18.19 8.03 3.00
C ASP A 238 -17.14 7.10 3.63
N LYS A 239 -17.13 6.99 4.96
CA LYS A 239 -16.23 6.11 5.72
C LYS A 239 -14.75 6.45 5.52
N GLN A 240 -14.41 7.74 5.41
CA GLN A 240 -13.05 8.21 5.63
C GLN A 240 -12.60 7.82 7.05
N GLU A 241 -11.35 7.43 7.25
CA GLU A 241 -10.81 6.98 8.54
C GLU A 241 -10.20 8.15 9.33
N ILE A 242 -9.70 9.16 8.61
CA ILE A 242 -9.14 10.39 9.16
C ILE A 242 -9.66 11.58 8.34
N LEU A 243 -10.07 12.65 9.00
CA LEU A 243 -10.33 13.96 8.39
C LEU A 243 -9.16 14.90 8.68
N ASN A 244 -8.57 15.47 7.64
CA ASN A 244 -7.58 16.53 7.74
C ASN A 244 -8.24 17.90 7.52
N MET A 245 -8.22 18.74 8.55
CA MET A 245 -8.82 20.07 8.54
C MET A 245 -7.74 21.14 8.78
N SER A 246 -7.05 21.51 7.71
CA SER A 246 -5.96 22.51 7.69
C SER A 246 -6.47 23.96 7.63
N LEU A 247 -7.70 24.18 8.09
CA LEU A 247 -8.45 25.44 8.07
C LEU A 247 -9.06 25.72 9.45
N GLY A 248 -9.61 26.92 9.66
CA GLY A 248 -10.31 27.20 10.91
C GLY A 248 -10.96 28.57 11.01
N SER A 249 -11.60 28.83 12.15
CA SER A 249 -12.02 30.17 12.56
C SER A 249 -11.94 30.36 14.06
N TYR A 250 -11.71 31.60 14.48
CA TYR A 250 -11.80 31.98 15.88
C TYR A 250 -13.27 32.26 16.25
N LYS A 251 -13.67 31.84 17.45
CA LYS A 251 -15.00 32.06 18.04
C LYS A 251 -14.88 32.46 19.53
N TYR A 252 -15.94 33.02 20.09
CA TYR A 252 -16.04 33.54 21.45
C TYR A 252 -17.24 32.90 22.15
N GLU A 253 -17.00 32.00 23.12
CA GLU A 253 -18.07 31.19 23.76
C GLU A 253 -19.07 32.03 24.59
N ASN A 254 -18.70 33.28 24.93
CA ASN A 254 -19.54 34.25 25.62
C ASN A 254 -20.34 35.19 24.68
N LYS A 255 -20.32 34.96 23.37
CA LYS A 255 -21.15 35.69 22.39
C LYS A 255 -22.30 34.81 21.89
N GLU A 256 -23.50 35.36 21.87
CA GLU A 256 -24.72 34.63 21.48
C GLU A 256 -24.70 34.18 20.01
N ASP A 257 -24.31 35.09 19.11
CA ASP A 257 -24.22 34.89 17.66
C ASP A 257 -23.22 33.81 17.25
N GLU A 258 -22.24 33.52 18.10
CA GLU A 258 -21.19 32.54 17.81
C GLU A 258 -21.43 31.16 18.46
N LYS A 259 -22.37 31.02 19.40
CA LYS A 259 -22.70 29.75 20.06
C LYS A 259 -23.14 28.67 19.07
N LEU A 260 -24.00 29.02 18.12
CA LEU A 260 -24.48 28.07 17.11
C LEU A 260 -23.32 27.46 16.31
N THR A 261 -22.31 28.26 15.99
CA THR A 261 -21.13 27.74 15.27
C THR A 261 -20.33 26.78 16.15
N ILE A 262 -20.15 27.08 17.44
CA ILE A 262 -19.44 26.22 18.39
C ILE A 262 -20.18 24.88 18.53
N GLU A 263 -21.46 24.90 18.88
CA GLU A 263 -22.30 23.71 19.07
C GLU A 263 -22.36 22.85 17.80
N ALA A 264 -22.54 23.45 16.62
CA ALA A 264 -22.61 22.69 15.36
C ALA A 264 -21.31 21.92 15.07
N PHE A 265 -20.14 22.55 15.28
CA PHE A 265 -18.85 21.86 15.17
C PHE A 265 -18.65 20.81 16.28
N GLU A 266 -19.12 21.05 17.51
CA GLU A 266 -19.03 20.05 18.59
C GLU A 266 -19.86 18.81 18.27
N ARG A 267 -21.09 18.97 17.76
CA ARG A 267 -21.94 17.87 17.27
C ARG A 267 -21.27 17.12 16.12
N ALA A 268 -20.67 17.82 15.15
CA ALA A 268 -19.98 17.18 14.03
C ALA A 268 -18.76 16.36 14.48
N VAL A 269 -17.99 16.85 15.47
CA VAL A 269 -16.89 16.09 16.08
C VAL A 269 -17.39 14.86 16.85
N GLN A 270 -18.51 14.95 17.57
CA GLN A 270 -19.10 13.76 18.22
C GLN A 270 -19.65 12.76 17.18
N TYR A 271 -20.20 13.23 16.06
CA TYR A 271 -20.67 12.36 14.97
C TYR A 271 -19.52 11.57 14.34
N ALA A 272 -18.40 12.23 14.00
CA ALA A 272 -17.20 11.58 13.51
C ALA A 272 -16.67 10.53 14.50
N LYS A 273 -16.54 10.93 15.79
CA LYS A 273 -16.07 10.05 16.85
C LYS A 273 -16.96 8.81 17.05
N LYS A 274 -18.28 8.97 17.00
CA LYS A 274 -19.26 7.86 17.09
C LYS A 274 -19.07 6.81 15.98
N HIS A 275 -18.50 7.21 14.84
CA HIS A 275 -18.19 6.34 13.71
C HIS A 275 -16.72 5.91 13.65
N ASN A 276 -15.94 6.17 14.71
CA ASN A 276 -14.50 5.90 14.82
C ASN A 276 -13.63 6.67 13.81
N VAL A 277 -14.11 7.79 13.29
CA VAL A 277 -13.36 8.67 12.38
C VAL A 277 -12.54 9.67 13.19
N LEU A 278 -11.23 9.71 12.94
CA LEU A 278 -10.32 10.64 13.58
C LEU A 278 -10.37 12.02 12.90
N ILE A 279 -10.22 13.11 13.65
CA ILE A 279 -10.12 14.46 13.10
C ILE A 279 -8.78 15.06 13.53
N VAL A 280 -8.00 15.54 12.56
CA VAL A 280 -6.72 16.23 12.77
C VAL A 280 -6.85 17.66 12.25
N SER A 281 -6.43 18.66 13.03
CA SER A 281 -6.60 20.07 12.64
C SER A 281 -5.50 20.98 13.18
N SER A 282 -5.19 22.01 12.40
CA SER A 282 -4.22 23.06 12.71
C SER A 282 -4.62 23.88 13.94
N SER A 283 -3.66 24.23 14.82
CA SER A 283 -3.93 25.09 15.98
C SER A 283 -4.21 26.56 15.61
N GLY A 284 -3.82 26.99 14.41
CA GLY A 284 -3.95 28.36 13.89
C GLY A 284 -2.66 29.17 14.04
N ASN A 285 -2.56 30.27 13.28
CA ASN A 285 -1.32 30.99 13.01
C ASN A 285 -1.38 32.45 13.52
N LYS A 286 -1.61 32.63 14.83
CA LYS A 286 -1.67 33.96 15.48
C LYS A 286 -0.69 34.14 16.66
N GLY A 287 0.10 33.13 16.99
CA GLY A 287 1.04 33.14 18.11
C GLY A 287 0.32 33.19 19.47
N PHE A 288 -0.93 32.71 19.55
CA PHE A 288 -1.75 32.85 20.75
C PHE A 288 -1.60 31.66 21.70
N ASP A 289 -1.46 31.98 22.98
CA ASP A 289 -1.80 31.08 24.08
C ASP A 289 -3.33 30.93 24.14
N LEU A 290 -3.85 29.79 23.69
CA LEU A 290 -5.28 29.51 23.64
C LEU A 290 -5.88 29.31 25.04
N ASP A 291 -5.10 28.88 26.04
CA ASP A 291 -5.57 28.77 27.42
C ASP A 291 -5.79 30.16 28.02
N GLU A 292 -4.84 31.07 27.83
CA GLU A 292 -4.94 32.47 28.26
C GLU A 292 -6.08 33.19 27.54
N ARG A 293 -6.20 33.01 26.21
CA ARG A 293 -7.29 33.60 25.42
C ARG A 293 -8.66 33.04 25.80
N TYR A 294 -8.77 31.76 26.16
CA TYR A 294 -10.02 31.19 26.66
C TYR A 294 -10.36 31.68 28.08
N GLN A 295 -9.37 31.91 28.94
CA GLN A 295 -9.58 32.52 30.25
C GLN A 295 -10.03 33.98 30.12
N ASN A 296 -9.30 34.79 29.37
CA ASN A 296 -9.49 36.24 29.28
C ASN A 296 -10.69 36.67 28.42
N THR A 297 -10.93 36.02 27.27
CA THR A 297 -11.99 36.44 26.33
C THR A 297 -12.88 35.30 25.85
N LYS A 298 -12.79 34.10 26.44
CA LYS A 298 -13.52 32.90 25.98
C LYS A 298 -13.28 32.56 24.50
N LEU A 299 -12.09 32.93 23.99
CA LEU A 299 -11.70 32.63 22.62
C LEU A 299 -11.50 31.11 22.45
N ARG A 300 -11.98 30.58 21.34
CA ARG A 300 -11.79 29.20 20.89
C ARG A 300 -11.39 29.23 19.42
N HIS A 301 -10.43 28.40 19.02
CA HIS A 301 -10.14 28.16 17.61
C HIS A 301 -10.86 26.89 17.18
N LEU A 302 -11.74 26.96 16.17
CA LEU A 302 -12.51 25.82 15.69
C LEU A 302 -11.90 25.29 14.39
N PRO A 303 -11.83 23.96 14.20
CA PRO A 303 -12.31 22.92 15.12
C PRO A 303 -11.30 22.50 16.21
N SER A 304 -10.03 22.91 16.14
CA SER A 304 -8.94 22.35 16.96
C SER A 304 -8.96 22.61 18.48
N SER A 305 -9.88 23.42 19.01
CA SER A 305 -10.15 23.50 20.46
C SER A 305 -11.25 22.54 20.95
N ILE A 306 -11.89 21.76 20.06
CA ILE A 306 -12.97 20.85 20.42
C ILE A 306 -12.42 19.52 20.94
N LYS A 307 -12.96 19.06 22.07
CA LYS A 307 -12.60 17.80 22.72
C LYS A 307 -12.93 16.60 21.82
N GLY A 308 -11.90 16.01 21.24
CA GLY A 308 -11.98 14.91 20.28
C GLY A 308 -11.08 15.15 19.06
N VAL A 309 -10.84 16.41 18.70
CA VAL A 309 -9.91 16.77 17.64
C VAL A 309 -8.47 16.54 18.08
N ILE A 310 -7.61 16.13 17.15
CA ILE A 310 -6.15 16.06 17.30
C ILE A 310 -5.62 17.41 16.82
N ALA A 311 -5.43 18.33 17.76
CA ALA A 311 -4.90 19.66 17.49
C ALA A 311 -3.37 19.62 17.31
N VAL A 312 -2.89 20.27 16.23
CA VAL A 312 -1.48 20.23 15.82
C VAL A 312 -0.86 21.62 15.80
N SER A 313 0.22 21.82 16.57
CA SER A 313 1.07 23.01 16.54
C SER A 313 2.22 22.88 15.54
N ALA A 314 2.92 23.98 15.26
CA ALA A 314 4.01 24.02 14.27
C ALA A 314 5.42 24.16 14.90
N THR A 315 6.36 23.32 14.47
CA THR A 315 7.80 23.51 14.76
C THR A 315 8.59 24.14 13.62
N THR A 316 9.67 24.82 13.99
CA THR A 316 10.75 25.30 13.12
C THR A 316 11.66 24.16 12.66
N ARG A 317 12.64 24.47 11.80
CA ARG A 317 13.71 23.53 11.44
C ARG A 317 14.62 23.17 12.63
N GLU A 318 14.62 23.96 13.68
CA GLU A 318 15.39 23.77 14.92
C GLU A 318 14.60 23.10 16.06
N ASP A 319 13.38 22.60 15.79
CA ASP A 319 12.47 21.99 16.79
C ASP A 319 12.06 22.92 17.94
N THR A 320 12.18 24.23 17.73
CA THR A 320 11.47 25.24 18.52
C THR A 320 10.03 25.37 18.01
N LEU A 321 9.13 25.94 18.82
CA LEU A 321 7.81 26.37 18.33
C LEU A 321 8.01 27.45 17.26
N ALA A 322 7.23 27.40 16.17
CA ALA A 322 7.25 28.41 15.13
C ALA A 322 6.56 29.70 15.61
N SER A 323 7.10 30.86 15.22
CA SER A 323 6.76 32.20 15.73
C SER A 323 5.26 32.56 15.66
N TYR A 324 4.55 32.00 14.70
CA TYR A 324 3.12 32.20 14.45
C TYR A 324 2.24 31.12 15.09
N SER A 325 2.77 30.00 15.58
CA SER A 325 1.94 28.87 16.02
C SER A 325 1.13 29.23 17.25
N ASN A 326 -0.18 29.01 17.19
CA ASN A 326 -0.99 28.96 18.42
C ASN A 326 -0.59 27.72 19.23
N PHE A 327 -0.72 27.82 20.55
CA PHE A 327 -0.39 26.80 21.54
C PHE A 327 -1.39 26.82 22.69
N GLY A 328 -1.44 25.77 23.50
CA GLY A 328 -2.39 25.64 24.61
C GLY A 328 -2.61 24.17 25.01
N SER A 329 -3.26 23.94 26.14
CA SER A 329 -3.53 22.62 26.70
C SER A 329 -4.33 21.70 25.77
N ASN A 330 -5.01 22.25 24.75
CA ASN A 330 -5.70 21.52 23.70
C ASN A 330 -4.77 20.89 22.65
N VAL A 331 -3.53 21.37 22.48
CA VAL A 331 -2.54 20.77 21.55
C VAL A 331 -2.30 19.31 21.91
N ILE A 332 -2.28 18.42 20.93
CA ILE A 332 -2.09 16.97 21.13
C ILE A 332 -0.74 16.51 20.58
N PHE A 333 -0.31 17.04 19.46
CA PHE A 333 1.01 16.79 18.85
C PHE A 333 1.55 18.07 18.21
N THR A 334 2.82 18.05 17.83
CA THR A 334 3.42 19.07 16.97
C THR A 334 3.96 18.44 15.69
N ALA A 335 4.11 19.25 14.64
CA ALA A 335 4.86 18.85 13.45
C ALA A 335 5.50 20.05 12.76
N SER A 336 6.52 19.80 11.95
CA SER A 336 7.27 20.86 11.26
C SER A 336 6.40 21.65 10.29
N GLY A 337 6.17 22.92 10.62
CA GLY A 337 5.46 23.89 9.78
C GLY A 337 6.37 24.96 9.18
N GLY A 338 7.67 24.96 9.52
CA GLY A 338 8.63 25.96 9.05
C GLY A 338 8.41 27.35 9.66
N ASP A 339 9.34 28.28 9.43
CA ASP A 339 9.23 29.65 9.96
C ASP A 339 10.08 30.67 9.17
N TYR A 340 9.81 31.96 9.38
CA TYR A 340 10.52 33.07 8.74
C TYR A 340 11.90 33.34 9.36
N ARG A 341 12.89 32.53 8.97
CA ARG A 341 14.28 32.69 9.38
C ARG A 341 15.04 33.64 8.45
N PHE A 342 15.75 34.61 9.01
CA PHE A 342 16.64 35.50 8.26
C PHE A 342 18.10 35.28 8.65
N VAL A 343 18.98 35.16 7.65
CA VAL A 343 20.44 35.02 7.79
C VAL A 343 21.10 36.12 6.96
N ASP A 344 21.96 36.93 7.58
CA ASP A 344 22.59 38.12 6.97
C ASP A 344 21.59 39.09 6.29
N GLY A 345 20.36 39.15 6.81
CA GLY A 345 19.25 39.95 6.27
C GLY A 345 18.51 39.32 5.08
N LEU A 346 18.85 38.09 4.70
CA LEU A 346 18.30 37.34 3.58
C LEU A 346 17.34 36.25 4.09
N LEU A 347 16.28 35.92 3.34
CA LEU A 347 15.34 34.88 3.76
C LEU A 347 15.94 33.49 3.53
N ASP A 348 16.07 32.71 4.60
CA ASP A 348 16.54 31.33 4.55
C ASP A 348 15.42 30.41 4.08
N ALA A 349 15.35 30.23 2.75
CA ALA A 349 14.40 29.34 2.10
C ALA A 349 14.47 27.87 2.59
N SER A 350 15.55 27.47 3.29
CA SER A 350 15.71 26.13 3.84
C SER A 350 15.03 25.95 5.21
N ALA A 351 14.51 27.01 5.83
CA ALA A 351 13.64 26.95 7.02
C ALA A 351 12.13 26.94 6.69
N LEU A 352 11.79 27.15 5.42
CA LEU A 352 10.42 27.06 4.89
C LEU A 352 10.06 25.61 4.56
N ILE A 353 8.77 25.33 4.36
CA ILE A 353 8.29 24.05 3.85
C ILE A 353 8.16 24.13 2.32
N TYR A 354 8.83 23.23 1.61
CA TYR A 354 8.63 23.01 0.17
C TYR A 354 7.53 21.96 -0.05
N THR A 355 6.53 22.29 -0.86
CA THR A 355 5.38 21.41 -1.15
C THR A 355 4.81 21.69 -2.55
N THR A 356 3.81 20.93 -2.97
CA THR A 356 3.15 21.06 -4.28
C THR A 356 2.21 22.26 -4.35
N TYR A 357 1.87 22.68 -5.55
CA TYR A 357 0.99 23.81 -5.88
C TYR A 357 0.35 23.54 -7.25
N PRO A 358 -0.80 24.14 -7.62
CA PRO A 358 -1.45 23.80 -8.89
C PRO A 358 -0.57 24.13 -10.11
N LEU A 359 -0.53 23.22 -11.09
CA LEU A 359 0.31 23.32 -12.28
C LEU A 359 -0.01 24.55 -13.16
N ASP A 360 -1.24 25.04 -13.11
CA ASP A 360 -1.76 26.14 -13.93
C ASP A 360 -1.67 27.53 -13.28
N ARG A 361 -1.23 27.62 -12.01
CA ARG A 361 -1.20 28.88 -11.23
C ARG A 361 0.22 29.36 -10.97
N ASP A 362 0.57 30.55 -11.45
CA ASP A 362 1.86 31.19 -11.14
C ASP A 362 2.13 31.21 -9.63
N ASN A 363 3.24 30.57 -9.21
CA ASN A 363 3.69 30.55 -7.82
C ASN A 363 4.38 31.85 -7.39
N GLN A 364 4.60 32.79 -8.31
CA GLN A 364 5.32 34.07 -8.15
C GLN A 364 6.79 33.91 -7.73
N LEU A 365 7.30 32.68 -7.69
CA LEU A 365 8.64 32.31 -7.22
C LEU A 365 9.56 31.79 -8.34
N GLY A 366 9.08 31.65 -9.57
CA GLY A 366 9.90 31.31 -10.75
C GLY A 366 11.10 32.24 -10.98
N ALA A 367 11.01 33.51 -10.58
CA ALA A 367 12.14 34.46 -10.62
C ALA A 367 13.30 34.06 -9.69
N PHE A 368 13.05 33.24 -8.67
CA PHE A 368 14.02 32.69 -7.73
C PHE A 368 14.43 31.24 -8.07
N GLY A 369 13.98 30.71 -9.21
CA GLY A 369 14.29 29.35 -9.65
C GLY A 369 13.37 28.26 -9.08
N LEU A 370 12.22 28.62 -8.49
CA LEU A 370 11.23 27.64 -8.05
C LEU A 370 10.40 27.15 -9.26
N PRO A 371 10.37 25.85 -9.59
CA PRO A 371 9.57 25.35 -10.71
C PRO A 371 8.06 25.54 -10.47
N GLN A 372 7.32 25.67 -11.58
CA GLN A 372 5.85 25.65 -11.57
C GLN A 372 5.35 24.30 -11.03
N GLY A 373 4.22 24.30 -10.32
CA GLY A 373 3.70 23.11 -9.61
C GLY A 373 4.18 22.98 -8.16
N TYR A 374 5.00 23.93 -7.67
CA TYR A 374 5.56 23.88 -6.31
C TYR A 374 5.56 25.25 -5.64
N MET A 375 5.53 25.25 -4.30
CA MET A 375 5.49 26.45 -3.45
C MET A 375 6.44 26.31 -2.26
N LEU A 376 6.95 27.44 -1.77
CA LEU A 376 7.57 27.56 -0.45
C LEU A 376 6.59 28.28 0.48
N THR A 377 6.28 27.65 1.61
CA THR A 377 5.21 28.05 2.53
C THR A 377 5.59 27.77 3.98
N ILE A 378 4.72 28.16 4.91
CA ILE A 378 4.78 27.80 6.33
C ILE A 378 3.36 27.45 6.83
N GLY A 379 3.21 27.08 8.11
CA GLY A 379 1.92 27.11 8.81
C GLY A 379 1.56 25.84 9.57
N THR A 380 0.72 26.00 10.60
CA THR A 380 0.07 24.88 11.31
C THR A 380 -0.84 24.06 10.38
N SER A 381 -1.33 24.66 9.30
CA SER A 381 -2.03 24.00 8.19
C SER A 381 -1.17 22.99 7.41
N ILE A 382 0.16 23.13 7.51
CA ILE A 382 1.17 22.26 6.90
C ILE A 382 1.72 21.25 7.93
N SER A 383 1.71 21.61 9.22
CA SER A 383 1.95 20.68 10.33
C SER A 383 0.85 19.62 10.47
N ALA A 384 -0.43 20.01 10.38
CA ALA A 384 -1.57 19.10 10.51
C ALA A 384 -1.48 17.85 9.60
N PRO A 385 -1.27 17.95 8.27
CA PRO A 385 -1.17 16.79 7.38
C PRO A 385 0.05 15.91 7.68
N CYS A 386 1.13 16.42 8.29
CA CYS A 386 2.23 15.56 8.76
C CYS A 386 1.75 14.57 9.83
N VAL A 387 0.95 15.04 10.80
CA VAL A 387 0.37 14.19 11.86
C VAL A 387 -0.72 13.28 11.30
N THR A 388 -1.56 13.76 10.38
CA THR A 388 -2.54 12.94 9.66
C THR A 388 -1.88 11.79 8.90
N ALA A 389 -0.79 12.09 8.17
CA ALA A 389 0.02 11.10 7.47
C ALA A 389 0.63 10.08 8.44
N ALA A 390 1.20 10.54 9.56
CA ALA A 390 1.73 9.64 10.59
C ALA A 390 0.66 8.70 11.21
N ILE A 391 -0.58 9.18 11.38
CA ILE A 391 -1.70 8.33 11.80
C ILE A 391 -2.06 7.33 10.69
N ALA A 392 -2.10 7.74 9.42
CA ALA A 392 -2.40 6.84 8.30
C ALA A 392 -1.34 5.73 8.14
N ASP A 393 -0.05 6.07 8.25
CA ASP A 393 1.06 5.11 8.28
C ASP A 393 0.90 4.10 9.43
N PHE A 394 0.52 4.59 10.61
CA PHE A 394 0.27 3.75 11.79
C PHE A 394 -0.93 2.81 11.57
N LEU A 395 -2.08 3.30 11.07
CA LEU A 395 -3.26 2.47 10.81
C LEU A 395 -2.96 1.38 9.79
N ALA A 396 -2.31 1.72 8.68
CA ALA A 396 -1.94 0.76 7.62
C ALA A 396 -1.01 -0.34 8.14
N TYR A 397 0.01 0.04 8.92
CA TYR A 397 0.98 -0.91 9.46
C TYR A 397 0.40 -1.76 10.60
N TYR A 398 -0.42 -1.17 11.47
CA TYR A 398 -1.11 -1.91 12.52
C TYR A 398 -1.99 -3.01 11.91
N HIS A 399 -2.74 -2.69 10.86
CA HIS A 399 -3.54 -3.69 10.16
C HIS A 399 -2.68 -4.77 9.48
N LEU A 400 -1.57 -4.40 8.83
CA LEU A 400 -0.62 -5.34 8.22
C LEU A 400 -0.01 -6.33 9.22
N MET A 401 0.37 -5.86 10.41
CA MET A 401 1.07 -6.66 11.44
C MET A 401 0.13 -7.43 12.37
N THR A 402 -1.15 -7.07 12.46
CA THR A 402 -2.07 -7.67 13.45
C THR A 402 -3.35 -8.28 12.86
N GLY A 403 -3.72 -7.91 11.62
CA GLY A 403 -5.04 -8.19 11.04
C GLY A 403 -6.19 -7.40 11.67
N GLU A 404 -5.95 -6.69 12.78
CA GLU A 404 -6.95 -5.91 13.53
C GLU A 404 -7.06 -4.48 12.97
N VAL A 405 -8.02 -3.70 13.48
CA VAL A 405 -8.13 -2.25 13.23
C VAL A 405 -7.83 -1.52 14.53
N ALA A 406 -6.87 -0.59 14.51
CA ALA A 406 -6.50 0.16 15.72
C ALA A 406 -7.62 1.12 16.15
N SER A 407 -7.85 1.21 17.47
CA SER A 407 -8.78 2.18 18.04
C SER A 407 -8.14 3.57 18.20
N GLU A 408 -8.97 4.62 18.32
CA GLU A 408 -8.51 5.98 18.67
C GLU A 408 -7.55 5.98 19.88
N GLN A 409 -7.86 5.17 20.90
CA GLN A 409 -7.03 5.05 22.10
C GLN A 409 -5.65 4.48 21.79
N ILE A 410 -5.56 3.42 20.99
CA ILE A 410 -4.28 2.81 20.59
C ILE A 410 -3.45 3.78 19.76
N VAL A 411 -4.06 4.47 18.78
CA VAL A 411 -3.41 5.50 17.97
C VAL A 411 -2.83 6.61 18.86
N ARG A 412 -3.65 7.19 19.75
CA ARG A 412 -3.21 8.26 20.66
C ARG A 412 -2.12 7.79 21.62
N GLN A 413 -2.26 6.60 22.21
CA GLN A 413 -1.29 6.04 23.15
C GLN A 413 0.06 5.80 22.47
N MET A 414 0.07 5.02 21.40
CA MET A 414 1.30 4.60 20.73
C MET A 414 2.10 5.78 20.20
N LEU A 415 1.44 6.76 19.57
CA LEU A 415 2.10 7.98 19.10
C LEU A 415 2.60 8.85 20.27
N SER A 416 1.83 8.99 21.36
CA SER A 416 2.26 9.81 22.51
C SER A 416 3.46 9.20 23.26
N GLU A 417 3.49 7.88 23.45
CA GLU A 417 4.61 7.17 24.09
C GLU A 417 5.89 7.19 23.25
N HIS A 418 5.76 7.31 21.93
CA HIS A 418 6.87 7.11 20.99
C HIS A 418 7.28 8.37 20.21
N SER A 419 6.60 9.50 20.35
CA SER A 419 7.07 10.81 19.88
C SER A 419 8.48 11.18 20.39
N LEU A 420 9.06 12.19 19.75
CA LEU A 420 10.16 13.00 20.26
C LEU A 420 9.55 14.07 21.18
N ASP A 421 9.81 13.91 22.48
CA ASP A 421 9.49 14.86 23.55
C ASP A 421 10.24 16.18 23.30
N LEU A 422 9.55 17.33 23.39
CA LEU A 422 10.07 18.66 23.07
C LEU A 422 9.58 19.67 24.11
N GLY A 423 10.45 20.61 24.52
CA GLY A 423 10.11 21.62 25.52
C GLY A 423 10.27 21.11 26.96
N GLU A 424 9.19 21.17 27.75
CA GLU A 424 9.13 20.57 29.08
C GLU A 424 8.75 19.08 28.95
N SER A 425 9.35 18.20 29.75
CA SER A 425 9.22 16.76 29.51
C SER A 425 7.84 16.20 29.84
N GLY A 426 7.28 15.42 28.91
CA GLY A 426 5.92 14.91 28.97
C GLY A 426 4.94 15.82 28.22
N LYS A 427 3.64 15.72 28.50
CA LYS A 427 2.66 16.51 27.74
C LYS A 427 2.68 17.98 28.15
N ASP A 428 3.19 18.84 27.28
CA ASP A 428 3.23 20.29 27.45
C ASP A 428 2.11 21.01 26.66
N LYS A 429 2.12 22.35 26.65
CA LYS A 429 1.14 23.18 25.91
C LYS A 429 1.61 23.67 24.53
N PHE A 430 2.91 23.69 24.27
CA PHE A 430 3.50 24.17 23.02
C PHE A 430 3.57 23.05 21.97
N PHE A 431 3.96 21.85 22.37
CA PHE A 431 4.20 20.70 21.49
C PHE A 431 3.23 19.54 21.73
N GLY A 432 2.48 19.55 22.83
CA GLY A 432 1.54 18.48 23.18
C GLY A 432 2.30 17.27 23.67
N ASN A 433 2.09 16.09 23.08
CA ASN A 433 2.92 14.90 23.34
C ASN A 433 4.18 14.88 22.45
N GLY A 434 4.65 16.03 21.95
CA GLY A 434 5.81 16.14 21.08
C GLY A 434 5.56 15.81 19.59
N LEU A 435 6.65 15.57 18.88
CA LEU A 435 6.69 15.29 17.44
C LEU A 435 6.64 13.78 17.16
N PRO A 436 5.66 13.24 16.41
CA PRO A 436 5.61 11.82 16.07
C PRO A 436 6.91 11.28 15.45
N GLN A 437 7.27 10.05 15.79
CA GLN A 437 8.46 9.34 15.27
C GLN A 437 8.00 7.98 14.74
N LEU A 438 7.82 7.87 13.43
CA LEU A 438 7.13 6.75 12.82
C LEU A 438 7.89 5.43 12.97
N ALA A 439 9.15 5.32 12.58
CA ALA A 439 9.88 4.05 12.65
C ALA A 439 10.00 3.53 14.09
N LYS A 440 10.24 4.42 15.06
CA LYS A 440 10.21 4.16 16.50
C LYS A 440 8.84 3.67 16.96
N THR A 441 7.74 4.23 16.46
CA THR A 441 6.37 3.80 16.83
C THR A 441 5.99 2.46 16.17
N LEU A 442 6.23 2.33 14.86
CA LEU A 442 5.90 1.13 14.08
C LEU A 442 6.68 -0.10 14.55
N SER A 443 7.94 0.07 14.94
CA SER A 443 8.77 -1.02 15.53
C SER A 443 8.30 -1.55 16.89
N LYS A 444 7.20 -1.04 17.44
CA LYS A 444 6.54 -1.53 18.66
C LYS A 444 5.29 -2.35 18.39
N ILE A 445 4.79 -2.37 17.16
CA ILE A 445 3.65 -3.19 16.78
C ILE A 445 4.20 -4.62 16.56
N PRO A 446 3.81 -5.61 17.39
CA PRO A 446 4.26 -6.99 17.21
C PRO A 446 3.55 -7.61 16.01
N ASP A 447 4.21 -8.56 15.37
CA ASP A 447 3.54 -9.41 14.39
C ASP A 447 2.64 -10.44 15.08
N LYS A 448 1.41 -10.57 14.60
CA LYS A 448 0.41 -11.56 15.06
C LYS A 448 -0.21 -12.35 13.90
N VAL A 449 0.15 -12.04 12.66
CA VAL A 449 -0.47 -12.66 11.49
C VAL A 449 0.30 -13.93 11.16
N ALA A 450 -0.41 -15.04 10.97
CA ALA A 450 0.22 -16.30 10.62
C ALA A 450 0.54 -16.37 9.11
N PRO A 451 1.66 -17.02 8.72
CA PRO A 451 1.99 -17.23 7.32
C PRO A 451 0.92 -18.06 6.61
N THR A 452 0.83 -17.89 5.30
CA THR A 452 -0.13 -18.56 4.41
C THR A 452 0.60 -19.40 3.36
N GLY A 453 -0.09 -20.39 2.79
CA GLY A 453 0.42 -21.23 1.71
C GLY A 453 -0.65 -22.19 1.20
N ILE A 454 -0.36 -22.90 0.12
CA ILE A 454 -1.27 -23.84 -0.55
C ILE A 454 -0.68 -25.24 -0.45
N PHE A 455 -1.45 -26.21 0.07
CA PHE A 455 -1.00 -27.60 0.09
C PHE A 455 -1.11 -28.25 -1.29
N THR A 456 0.01 -28.72 -1.84
CA THR A 456 0.04 -29.50 -3.09
C THR A 456 0.12 -30.99 -2.80
N SER A 457 -0.89 -31.74 -3.26
CA SER A 457 -0.92 -33.20 -3.13
C SER A 457 0.11 -33.83 -4.06
N LYS A 458 1.02 -34.64 -3.49
CA LYS A 458 2.15 -35.25 -4.21
C LYS A 458 2.16 -36.77 -4.07
N THR A 459 2.49 -37.46 -5.16
CA THR A 459 2.82 -38.88 -5.17
C THR A 459 4.33 -39.04 -5.05
N ILE A 460 4.80 -40.00 -4.26
CA ILE A 460 6.22 -40.37 -4.12
C ILE A 460 6.41 -41.88 -4.32
N GLU A 461 7.61 -42.25 -4.75
CA GLU A 461 8.04 -43.63 -4.95
C GLU A 461 8.66 -44.21 -3.67
N TYR A 462 8.39 -45.46 -3.33
CA TYR A 462 9.08 -46.11 -2.21
C TYR A 462 10.51 -46.54 -2.61
N PRO A 463 11.57 -46.25 -1.83
CA PRO A 463 11.58 -45.78 -0.44
C PRO A 463 11.95 -44.28 -0.26
N GLU A 464 11.59 -43.42 -1.23
CA GLU A 464 11.88 -41.99 -1.13
C GLU A 464 11.18 -41.35 0.09
N GLN A 465 11.83 -40.32 0.65
CA GLN A 465 11.26 -39.49 1.70
C GLN A 465 10.91 -38.14 1.12
N LEU A 466 9.83 -37.57 1.62
CA LEU A 466 9.28 -36.30 1.17
C LEU A 466 9.59 -35.21 2.20
N LEU A 467 10.21 -34.12 1.78
CA LEU A 467 10.40 -32.94 2.63
C LEU A 467 9.09 -32.14 2.71
N PRO A 468 8.79 -31.48 3.85
CA PRO A 468 7.53 -30.74 4.02
C PRO A 468 7.43 -29.51 3.10
N GLU A 469 8.54 -28.96 2.63
CA GLU A 469 8.61 -27.92 1.60
C GLU A 469 8.10 -28.40 0.23
N GLU A 470 8.17 -29.70 -0.07
CA GLU A 470 7.80 -30.27 -1.38
C GLU A 470 6.28 -30.47 -1.57
N VAL A 471 5.48 -30.14 -0.54
CA VAL A 471 4.01 -30.22 -0.55
C VAL A 471 3.35 -28.88 -0.22
N VAL A 472 4.11 -27.78 -0.22
CA VAL A 472 3.55 -26.43 -0.03
C VAL A 472 4.03 -25.48 -1.12
N GLU A 473 3.08 -24.84 -1.80
CA GLU A 473 3.30 -23.80 -2.80
C GLU A 473 2.74 -22.44 -2.31
N ASP A 474 3.11 -21.38 -3.01
CA ASP A 474 2.63 -20.00 -2.79
C ASP A 474 2.72 -19.52 -1.32
N VAL A 475 3.80 -19.91 -0.63
CA VAL A 475 4.06 -19.51 0.76
C VAL A 475 4.27 -18.00 0.83
N ARG A 476 3.45 -17.31 1.64
CA ARG A 476 3.45 -15.86 1.80
C ARG A 476 3.24 -15.47 3.25
N ASP A 477 3.94 -14.42 3.64
CA ASP A 477 3.92 -13.82 4.96
C ASP A 477 3.76 -12.29 4.82
N ASN A 478 3.26 -11.62 5.85
CA ASN A 478 2.99 -10.18 5.87
C ASN A 478 4.25 -9.33 6.15
N PHE A 479 5.28 -9.91 6.78
CA PHE A 479 6.47 -9.18 7.24
C PHE A 479 7.77 -9.94 6.98
N SER A 480 7.81 -11.24 7.29
CA SER A 480 8.93 -12.13 7.07
C SER A 480 9.08 -12.51 5.59
N LYS A 481 10.26 -13.04 5.25
CA LYS A 481 10.48 -13.85 4.03
C LYS A 481 10.93 -15.28 4.34
N ASN A 482 11.18 -15.57 5.62
CA ASN A 482 11.62 -16.84 6.12
C ASN A 482 10.45 -17.46 6.90
N VAL A 483 9.79 -18.43 6.27
CA VAL A 483 8.76 -19.27 6.91
C VAL A 483 9.38 -20.65 7.09
N LYS A 484 9.43 -21.14 8.32
CA LYS A 484 9.86 -22.51 8.64
C LYS A 484 8.72 -23.45 8.28
N ILE A 485 9.01 -24.45 7.45
CA ILE A 485 8.04 -25.46 7.02
C ILE A 485 8.40 -26.78 7.71
N LYS A 486 7.43 -27.44 8.36
CA LYS A 486 7.66 -28.71 9.06
C LYS A 486 6.40 -29.56 9.10
N PHE A 487 6.50 -30.88 9.02
CA PHE A 487 5.34 -31.71 9.37
C PHE A 487 5.01 -31.56 10.86
N LYS A 488 3.72 -31.54 11.19
CA LYS A 488 3.21 -31.48 12.57
C LYS A 488 3.59 -32.73 13.37
N GLU A 489 3.57 -33.88 12.70
CA GLU A 489 3.90 -35.20 13.24
C GLU A 489 4.82 -35.96 12.26
N PRO A 490 5.67 -36.90 12.71
CA PRO A 490 6.52 -37.69 11.82
C PRO A 490 5.70 -38.55 10.83
N VAL A 491 6.01 -38.44 9.54
CA VAL A 491 5.33 -39.18 8.47
C VAL A 491 5.97 -40.56 8.29
N ASP A 492 5.18 -41.63 8.45
CA ASP A 492 5.66 -42.99 8.16
C ASP A 492 5.54 -43.33 6.68
N PHE A 493 6.66 -43.22 5.97
CA PHE A 493 6.76 -43.48 4.52
C PHE A 493 6.78 -44.98 4.12
N ARG A 494 6.72 -45.92 5.08
CA ARG A 494 6.94 -47.37 4.80
C ARG A 494 5.67 -48.16 4.42
N GLN A 495 4.56 -47.47 4.23
CA GLN A 495 3.27 -48.09 3.88
C GLN A 495 2.71 -47.40 2.64
N LEU A 496 2.46 -48.16 1.59
CA LEU A 496 1.84 -47.66 0.36
C LEU A 496 0.41 -47.16 0.61
N GLY A 497 -0.09 -46.34 -0.32
CA GLY A 497 -1.43 -45.76 -0.32
C GLY A 497 -1.46 -44.28 0.07
N GLN A 498 -2.66 -43.76 0.25
CA GLN A 498 -2.92 -42.36 0.57
C GLN A 498 -2.77 -42.10 2.09
N LYS A 499 -2.00 -41.09 2.46
CA LYS A 499 -1.79 -40.66 3.85
C LYS A 499 -2.15 -39.19 4.00
N LYS A 500 -3.00 -38.87 4.97
CA LYS A 500 -3.24 -37.49 5.40
C LYS A 500 -2.02 -37.01 6.19
N VAL A 501 -1.56 -35.81 5.89
CA VAL A 501 -0.48 -35.12 6.61
C VAL A 501 -0.91 -33.70 6.97
N VAL A 502 -0.25 -33.13 7.98
CA VAL A 502 -0.43 -31.73 8.37
C VAL A 502 0.95 -31.07 8.36
N VAL A 503 1.06 -29.95 7.65
CA VAL A 503 2.28 -29.13 7.59
C VAL A 503 2.03 -27.85 8.39
N LEU A 504 3.01 -27.48 9.21
CA LEU A 504 3.04 -26.25 9.96
C LEU A 504 3.90 -25.24 9.20
N LEU A 505 3.37 -24.05 9.00
CA LEU A 505 4.10 -22.86 8.57
C LEU A 505 4.31 -21.99 9.81
N GLU A 506 5.57 -21.65 10.14
CA GLU A 506 5.95 -20.85 11.31
C GLU A 506 6.87 -19.70 10.88
N ASP A 507 6.51 -18.46 11.20
CA ASP A 507 7.27 -17.25 10.84
C ASP A 507 8.50 -17.02 11.75
N GLU A 508 9.02 -15.78 11.80
CA GLU A 508 10.08 -15.37 12.73
C GLU A 508 9.55 -14.86 14.10
N ALA A 509 8.26 -14.54 14.23
CA ALA A 509 7.63 -14.07 15.46
C ALA A 509 7.06 -15.20 16.34
N GLY A 510 6.83 -16.39 15.76
CA GLY A 510 6.20 -17.55 16.38
C GLY A 510 4.72 -17.74 16.00
N ASN A 511 4.19 -17.02 15.01
CA ASN A 511 2.84 -17.25 14.49
C ASN A 511 2.82 -18.51 13.62
N ILE A 512 1.77 -19.33 13.75
CA ILE A 512 1.68 -20.65 13.12
C ILE A 512 0.36 -20.81 12.35
N ALA A 513 0.45 -21.29 11.11
CA ALA A 513 -0.67 -21.83 10.35
C ALA A 513 -0.52 -23.34 10.11
N GLU A 514 -1.63 -24.05 10.03
CA GLU A 514 -1.67 -25.49 9.71
C GLU A 514 -2.30 -25.72 8.33
N LEU A 515 -1.58 -26.42 7.46
CA LEU A 515 -2.06 -26.86 6.16
C LEU A 515 -2.28 -28.37 6.17
N GLU A 516 -3.54 -28.80 6.04
CA GLU A 516 -3.90 -30.21 5.94
C GLU A 516 -3.99 -30.66 4.48
N GLY A 517 -3.50 -31.86 4.18
CA GLY A 517 -3.63 -32.44 2.85
C GLY A 517 -3.28 -33.91 2.78
N ASN A 518 -3.17 -34.46 1.57
CA ASN A 518 -2.87 -35.87 1.36
C ASN A 518 -1.64 -36.04 0.45
N ILE A 519 -0.80 -36.99 0.83
CA ILE A 519 0.25 -37.54 -0.03
C ILE A 519 -0.12 -38.96 -0.43
N VAL A 520 0.47 -39.44 -1.52
CA VAL A 520 0.31 -40.83 -1.98
C VAL A 520 1.68 -41.47 -2.05
N ILE A 521 1.83 -42.63 -1.41
CA ILE A 521 3.05 -43.44 -1.51
C ILE A 521 2.73 -44.61 -2.43
N GLN A 522 3.51 -44.76 -3.49
CA GLN A 522 3.37 -45.84 -4.46
C GLN A 522 4.71 -46.55 -4.64
N ASP A 523 4.63 -47.65 -5.37
CA ASP A 523 5.76 -48.41 -5.85
C ASP A 523 5.49 -48.63 -7.34
N LEU A 524 6.37 -48.06 -8.17
CA LEU A 524 6.26 -47.93 -9.63
C LEU A 524 7.47 -48.57 -10.34
N THR A 525 8.43 -49.05 -9.56
CA THR A 525 9.65 -49.70 -10.01
C THR A 525 9.38 -51.17 -10.33
N SER A 526 10.00 -51.69 -11.39
CA SER A 526 9.78 -53.08 -11.83
C SER A 526 10.89 -54.02 -11.33
N PRO A 527 10.56 -55.24 -10.86
CA PRO A 527 11.53 -56.17 -10.31
C PRO A 527 12.74 -56.44 -11.20
N THR A 528 13.93 -56.37 -10.63
CA THR A 528 15.18 -56.64 -11.34
C THR A 528 15.52 -58.12 -11.31
N VAL A 529 15.78 -58.68 -12.50
CA VAL A 529 15.93 -60.14 -12.71
C VAL A 529 17.28 -60.49 -13.33
N LYS A 530 18.00 -61.44 -12.71
CA LYS A 530 19.18 -62.10 -13.28
C LYS A 530 18.86 -63.56 -13.58
N LEU A 531 19.20 -64.06 -14.77
CA LEU A 531 18.86 -65.41 -15.22
C LEU A 531 20.06 -66.39 -15.18
N LYS A 532 19.83 -67.58 -14.60
CA LYS A 532 20.73 -68.75 -14.68
C LYS A 532 20.32 -69.70 -15.81
N LYS A 533 21.28 -70.43 -16.34
CA LYS A 533 21.03 -71.47 -17.37
C LYS A 533 20.36 -72.69 -16.74
N LYS A 534 19.41 -73.28 -17.47
CA LYS A 534 18.72 -74.55 -17.11
C LYS A 534 18.64 -75.47 -18.33
N SER A 535 18.74 -76.77 -18.08
CA SER A 535 18.47 -77.82 -19.06
C SER A 535 17.72 -78.96 -18.38
N ILE A 536 16.78 -79.57 -19.10
CA ILE A 536 15.91 -80.66 -18.63
C ILE A 536 15.87 -81.77 -19.68
N PHE A 537 15.30 -82.93 -19.37
CA PHE A 537 15.00 -83.99 -20.34
C PHE A 537 13.59 -83.88 -20.93
N GLU A 538 13.36 -84.56 -22.05
CA GLU A 538 12.06 -84.61 -22.73
C GLU A 538 10.94 -85.08 -21.78
N ASN A 539 9.83 -84.33 -21.75
CA ASN A 539 8.66 -84.49 -20.88
C ASN A 539 8.89 -84.17 -19.38
N GLU A 540 10.04 -83.65 -18.98
CA GLU A 540 10.19 -83.05 -17.64
C GLU A 540 9.43 -81.71 -17.55
N THR A 541 8.97 -81.38 -16.35
CA THR A 541 8.35 -80.09 -15.98
C THR A 541 9.42 -79.13 -15.46
N ILE A 542 9.26 -77.84 -15.74
CA ILE A 542 10.13 -76.77 -15.24
C ILE A 542 9.30 -75.52 -14.95
N GLU A 543 9.56 -74.83 -13.85
CA GLU A 543 8.84 -73.63 -13.47
C GLU A 543 9.57 -72.35 -13.89
N ALA A 544 8.86 -71.23 -14.00
CA ALA A 544 9.49 -69.97 -14.41
C ALA A 544 10.52 -69.49 -13.36
N ARG A 545 10.28 -69.75 -12.07
CA ARG A 545 11.24 -69.49 -10.97
C ARG A 545 12.53 -70.31 -11.08
N ASP A 546 12.59 -71.42 -11.82
CA ASP A 546 13.82 -72.21 -12.00
C ASP A 546 14.93 -71.44 -12.71
N PHE A 547 14.60 -70.48 -13.57
CA PHE A 547 15.58 -69.71 -14.34
C PHE A 547 16.13 -68.50 -13.58
N ILE A 548 15.61 -68.19 -12.39
CA ILE A 548 15.98 -67.00 -11.61
C ILE A 548 17.27 -67.28 -10.82
N GLU A 549 18.34 -66.54 -11.11
CA GLU A 549 19.58 -66.53 -10.32
C GLU A 549 19.48 -65.57 -9.14
N GLN A 550 18.95 -64.37 -9.41
CA GLN A 550 18.72 -63.30 -8.46
C GLN A 550 17.44 -62.57 -8.87
N LEU A 551 16.64 -62.23 -7.89
CA LEU A 551 15.44 -61.40 -8.00
C LEU A 551 15.50 -60.39 -6.86
N THR A 552 15.34 -59.11 -7.19
CA THR A 552 15.40 -58.01 -6.23
C THR A 552 14.47 -56.90 -6.66
N ASP A 553 13.81 -56.30 -5.69
CA ASP A 553 12.86 -55.21 -5.86
C ASP A 553 13.12 -54.13 -4.79
N ASN A 554 12.51 -52.95 -4.93
CA ASN A 554 12.58 -51.85 -3.96
C ASN A 554 11.61 -52.05 -2.79
N TYR A 555 10.37 -52.51 -3.04
CA TYR A 555 9.35 -52.71 -2.01
C TYR A 555 9.10 -54.18 -1.69
N ASP A 556 9.02 -55.02 -2.72
CA ASP A 556 8.53 -56.40 -2.61
C ASP A 556 9.62 -57.44 -2.31
N THR A 557 9.25 -58.61 -1.80
CA THR A 557 10.23 -59.69 -1.53
C THR A 557 10.26 -60.74 -2.64
N PRO A 558 11.37 -61.48 -2.82
CA PRO A 558 11.45 -62.57 -3.82
C PRO A 558 10.39 -63.67 -3.64
N GLU A 559 9.76 -63.76 -2.47
CA GLU A 559 8.65 -64.65 -2.17
C GLU A 559 7.33 -64.12 -2.77
N THR A 560 7.00 -62.84 -2.61
CA THR A 560 5.72 -62.23 -3.01
C THR A 560 5.62 -61.96 -4.52
N ILE A 561 6.73 -61.61 -5.18
CA ILE A 561 6.78 -61.30 -6.62
C ILE A 561 6.33 -62.51 -7.46
N GLU A 562 5.35 -62.33 -8.35
CA GLU A 562 4.91 -63.36 -9.28
C GLU A 562 5.95 -63.58 -10.39
N VAL A 563 6.17 -64.85 -10.77
CA VAL A 563 7.12 -65.24 -11.82
C VAL A 563 6.47 -66.34 -12.65
N ARG A 564 6.09 -66.01 -13.90
CA ARG A 564 5.35 -66.89 -14.81
C ARG A 564 5.95 -66.90 -16.22
N PHE A 565 5.66 -67.92 -17.01
CA PHE A 565 6.01 -67.90 -18.44
C PHE A 565 5.00 -67.10 -19.24
N GLY A 566 5.47 -66.22 -20.13
CA GLY A 566 4.61 -65.47 -21.07
C GLY A 566 3.97 -66.33 -22.17
N LYS A 567 4.25 -67.63 -22.22
CA LYS A 567 3.61 -68.61 -23.11
C LYS A 567 3.69 -70.03 -22.55
N LYS A 568 2.79 -70.91 -22.98
CA LYS A 568 2.86 -72.35 -22.70
C LYS A 568 4.11 -72.99 -23.34
N ILE A 569 4.65 -74.02 -22.69
CA ILE A 569 5.84 -74.77 -23.11
C ILE A 569 5.42 -76.17 -23.55
N ASP A 570 6.01 -76.65 -24.65
CA ASP A 570 5.97 -78.06 -25.08
C ASP A 570 7.39 -78.64 -24.88
N THR A 571 7.56 -79.50 -23.87
CA THR A 571 8.85 -80.16 -23.56
C THR A 571 8.95 -81.57 -24.18
N SER A 572 8.03 -81.96 -25.06
CA SER A 572 7.99 -83.31 -25.68
C SER A 572 9.09 -83.58 -26.71
N LYS A 573 9.90 -82.57 -27.06
CA LYS A 573 10.96 -82.65 -28.09
C LYS A 573 12.24 -81.96 -27.62
N ALA A 574 13.37 -82.64 -27.77
CA ALA A 574 14.69 -82.04 -27.57
C ALA A 574 14.93 -80.82 -28.48
N GLY A 575 15.56 -79.77 -27.93
CA GLY A 575 15.80 -78.51 -28.63
C GLY A 575 16.11 -77.35 -27.69
N VAL A 576 16.43 -76.17 -28.26
CA VAL A 576 16.64 -74.94 -27.48
C VAL A 576 15.44 -74.00 -27.63
N TYR A 577 14.76 -73.75 -26.52
CA TYR A 577 13.54 -72.96 -26.47
C TYR A 577 13.81 -71.57 -25.87
N LYS A 578 13.47 -70.52 -26.62
CA LYS A 578 13.39 -69.15 -26.08
C LYS A 578 12.08 -68.99 -25.31
N LEU A 579 12.17 -68.69 -24.02
CA LEU A 579 11.05 -68.59 -23.09
C LEU A 579 10.96 -67.16 -22.54
N PRO A 580 9.90 -66.38 -22.86
CA PRO A 580 9.63 -65.15 -22.13
C PRO A 580 9.20 -65.53 -20.71
N ILE A 581 9.86 -64.93 -19.73
CA ILE A 581 9.50 -64.98 -18.31
C ILE A 581 9.03 -63.58 -17.94
N ILE A 582 7.81 -63.51 -17.43
CA ILE A 582 7.21 -62.32 -16.87
C ILE A 582 7.46 -62.38 -15.35
N VAL A 583 7.97 -61.29 -14.81
CA VAL A 583 8.16 -61.06 -13.37
C VAL A 583 7.39 -59.81 -13.01
N GLU A 584 6.53 -59.91 -12.00
CA GLU A 584 5.48 -58.94 -11.70
C GLU A 584 5.29 -58.84 -10.19
N ASP A 585 5.45 -57.66 -9.61
CA ASP A 585 5.29 -57.39 -8.15
C ASP A 585 3.82 -57.28 -7.73
N THR A 586 3.57 -56.98 -6.44
CA THR A 586 2.21 -56.80 -5.90
C THR A 586 1.59 -55.44 -6.25
N SER A 587 2.41 -54.46 -6.67
CA SER A 587 1.98 -53.18 -7.25
C SER A 587 1.58 -53.28 -8.72
N ASN A 588 1.90 -54.42 -9.38
CA ASN A 588 1.70 -54.77 -10.79
C ASN A 588 2.72 -54.14 -11.76
N ASN A 589 3.88 -53.68 -11.30
CA ASN A 589 4.97 -53.30 -12.22
C ASN A 589 5.63 -54.58 -12.77
N ARG A 590 6.31 -54.49 -13.92
CA ARG A 590 6.63 -55.69 -14.70
C ARG A 590 7.95 -55.61 -15.47
N THR A 591 8.76 -56.65 -15.25
CA THR A 591 9.93 -56.98 -16.06
C THR A 591 9.64 -58.22 -16.92
N GLU A 592 10.00 -58.17 -18.21
CA GLU A 592 9.99 -59.35 -19.09
C GLU A 592 11.40 -59.67 -19.60
N VAL A 593 11.85 -60.90 -19.37
CA VAL A 593 13.19 -61.39 -19.75
C VAL A 593 13.09 -62.71 -20.51
N THR A 594 13.95 -62.91 -21.52
CA THR A 594 13.97 -64.16 -22.29
C THR A 594 15.03 -65.13 -21.78
N ALA A 595 14.59 -66.23 -21.17
CA ALA A 595 15.45 -67.37 -20.87
C ALA A 595 15.66 -68.28 -22.09
N ASN A 596 16.75 -69.05 -22.09
CA ASN A 596 16.97 -70.15 -23.03
C ASN A 596 16.96 -71.47 -22.25
N LEU A 597 16.00 -72.35 -22.58
CA LEU A 597 15.90 -73.71 -22.05
C LEU A 597 16.48 -74.70 -23.05
N GLU A 598 17.38 -75.57 -22.60
CA GLU A 598 17.88 -76.70 -23.38
C GLU A 598 17.14 -77.98 -22.96
N VAL A 599 16.24 -78.49 -23.82
CA VAL A 599 15.59 -79.80 -23.61
C VAL A 599 16.45 -80.88 -24.27
N LYS A 600 16.84 -81.89 -23.49
CA LYS A 600 17.73 -82.98 -23.87
C LYS A 600 16.94 -84.27 -24.11
N LYS A 601 17.37 -85.05 -25.10
CA LYS A 601 16.70 -86.32 -25.42
C LYS A 601 16.79 -87.28 -24.23
N SER A 602 15.66 -87.87 -23.83
CA SER A 602 15.67 -88.83 -22.71
C SER A 602 16.40 -90.12 -23.11
N VAL A 603 17.23 -90.66 -22.22
CA VAL A 603 18.03 -91.88 -22.47
C VAL A 603 17.76 -92.89 -21.36
N SER A 604 17.06 -93.97 -21.71
CA SER A 604 16.68 -95.01 -20.73
C SER A 604 17.91 -95.84 -20.29
N PRO A 605 18.09 -96.10 -18.99
CA PRO A 605 19.24 -96.86 -18.48
C PRO A 605 19.08 -98.37 -18.76
N ALA A 606 20.16 -99.00 -19.22
CA ALA A 606 20.27 -100.46 -19.34
C ALA A 606 21.12 -101.06 -18.21
N THR A 607 20.78 -102.28 -17.80
CA THR A 607 21.19 -102.93 -16.54
C THR A 607 22.68 -103.27 -16.43
N LEU A 608 23.20 -103.25 -15.18
CA LEU A 608 24.47 -103.87 -14.77
C LEU A 608 24.52 -105.39 -15.05
N PRO A 609 25.73 -105.94 -15.15
CA PRO A 609 26.09 -107.00 -14.19
C PRO A 609 27.51 -106.90 -13.59
N SER A 610 27.69 -107.65 -12.49
CA SER A 610 28.96 -108.09 -11.87
C SER A 610 29.74 -109.07 -12.78
N THR A 611 31.06 -109.32 -12.64
CA THR A 611 32.12 -108.84 -11.71
C THR A 611 33.48 -108.80 -12.49
N GLU A 612 34.74 -108.85 -12.00
CA GLU A 612 35.37 -109.19 -10.70
C GLU A 612 36.77 -108.51 -10.52
N THR A 613 37.63 -109.07 -9.66
CA THR A 613 39.05 -108.68 -9.42
C THR A 613 39.91 -109.95 -9.26
N PRO A 614 41.27 -109.97 -9.47
CA PRO A 614 42.20 -109.23 -8.60
C PRO A 614 43.64 -108.83 -9.09
N LYS A 615 44.20 -107.84 -8.38
CA LYS A 615 45.63 -107.65 -7.96
C LYS A 615 46.76 -107.34 -8.97
N GLY A 616 47.46 -106.23 -8.67
CA GLY A 616 48.90 -105.99 -8.96
C GLY A 616 49.19 -104.80 -9.89
N ALA A 617 50.19 -103.94 -9.66
CA ALA A 617 51.01 -103.70 -8.46
C ALA A 617 51.63 -102.28 -8.44
N ILE A 618 51.86 -101.77 -7.22
CA ILE A 618 52.74 -100.67 -6.74
C ILE A 618 53.66 -99.95 -7.76
N GLN A 619 53.58 -98.60 -7.82
CA GLN A 619 54.77 -97.73 -7.63
C GLN A 619 54.44 -96.25 -7.27
N THR A 620 55.38 -95.61 -6.56
CA THR A 620 55.41 -94.20 -6.10
C THR A 620 56.03 -93.27 -7.14
N THR A 621 55.71 -91.97 -7.20
CA THR A 621 56.43 -90.85 -6.50
C THR A 621 55.57 -89.56 -6.57
N SER A 622 55.29 -88.81 -5.49
CA SER A 622 56.11 -87.91 -4.64
C SER A 622 56.30 -86.47 -5.16
N LYS A 623 55.77 -85.51 -4.37
CA LYS A 623 55.92 -84.04 -4.35
C LYS A 623 57.14 -83.40 -5.06
N THR A 624 56.92 -82.21 -5.64
CA THR A 624 57.81 -81.03 -5.49
C THR A 624 56.98 -79.75 -5.42
N THR A 625 57.37 -78.80 -4.56
CA THR A 625 56.82 -77.43 -4.48
C THR A 625 57.90 -76.43 -4.91
N VAL A 626 57.57 -75.41 -5.70
CA VAL A 626 58.43 -74.24 -5.97
C VAL A 626 57.59 -72.96 -5.87
N ARG A 627 58.25 -71.85 -5.50
CA ARG A 627 57.68 -70.53 -5.19
C ARG A 627 58.58 -69.44 -5.81
N GLN A 628 58.07 -68.21 -5.93
CA GLN A 628 58.79 -67.00 -6.39
C GLN A 628 59.14 -67.03 -7.91
N GLU A 629 59.35 -65.90 -8.61
CA GLU A 629 59.52 -64.51 -8.14
C GLU A 629 58.97 -63.42 -9.11
N SER A 630 59.19 -62.16 -8.74
CA SER A 630 58.85 -60.91 -9.45
C SER A 630 59.53 -60.76 -10.84
N SER A 631 59.10 -59.87 -11.75
CA SER A 631 59.36 -58.42 -11.62
C SER A 631 58.82 -57.55 -12.79
N THR A 632 58.97 -56.23 -12.65
CA THR A 632 58.38 -55.12 -13.43
C THR A 632 59.00 -54.85 -14.82
N LYS A 633 58.23 -54.20 -15.74
CA LYS A 633 58.58 -52.84 -16.27
C LYS A 633 57.59 -52.19 -17.28
N LYS A 634 57.28 -50.91 -16.97
CA LYS A 634 57.10 -49.69 -17.83
C LYS A 634 56.90 -49.78 -19.36
N GLN A 635 55.93 -49.01 -19.88
CA GLN A 635 55.97 -48.00 -20.99
C GLN A 635 54.58 -47.86 -21.69
N LYS A 636 54.15 -46.75 -22.31
CA LYS A 636 54.50 -45.29 -22.27
C LYS A 636 53.36 -44.49 -22.95
N LEU A 637 53.17 -43.20 -22.61
CA LEU A 637 52.29 -42.25 -23.33
C LEU A 637 52.91 -41.78 -24.67
N PRO A 638 52.09 -41.20 -25.58
CA PRO A 638 52.21 -39.74 -25.77
C PRO A 638 50.88 -38.97 -25.92
N ASN A 639 50.96 -37.66 -25.64
CA ASN A 639 50.02 -36.58 -26.03
C ASN A 639 50.21 -36.24 -27.55
N THR A 640 49.61 -35.25 -28.22
CA THR A 640 48.71 -34.08 -27.94
C THR A 640 47.93 -33.79 -29.27
N SER A 641 47.23 -32.68 -29.61
CA SER A 641 47.26 -31.24 -29.27
C SER A 641 45.99 -30.50 -29.75
N GLU A 642 45.51 -29.52 -28.96
CA GLU A 642 44.98 -28.18 -29.39
C GLU A 642 43.73 -28.12 -30.32
N THR A 643 42.85 -27.10 -30.31
CA THR A 643 42.98 -25.67 -29.93
C THR A 643 41.79 -25.08 -29.11
N THR A 644 42.09 -23.93 -28.50
CA THR A 644 41.30 -22.79 -27.95
C THR A 644 39.86 -22.49 -28.45
N HIS A 645 39.00 -21.68 -27.79
CA HIS A 645 39.16 -20.66 -26.71
C HIS A 645 37.93 -20.49 -25.77
N TRP A 646 38.13 -19.71 -24.69
CA TRP A 646 37.21 -19.22 -23.63
C TRP A 646 36.29 -18.05 -24.09
N GLU A 647 35.28 -17.53 -23.37
CA GLU A 647 34.26 -17.99 -22.40
C GLU A 647 33.18 -16.86 -22.22
N TYR A 648 32.12 -17.11 -21.42
CA TYR A 648 31.21 -16.17 -20.70
C TYR A 648 29.99 -15.47 -21.37
N ILE A 649 28.83 -15.80 -20.75
CA ILE A 649 27.75 -14.91 -20.24
C ILE A 649 26.49 -14.62 -21.10
N LEU A 650 25.37 -15.15 -20.56
CA LEU A 650 23.95 -14.71 -20.52
C LEU A 650 23.31 -14.10 -21.80
N VAL A 651 22.37 -14.75 -22.49
CA VAL A 651 21.00 -15.25 -22.10
C VAL A 651 19.89 -14.19 -22.24
N GLY A 652 18.81 -14.55 -22.94
CA GLY A 652 17.67 -13.71 -23.35
C GLY A 652 17.53 -13.73 -24.89
N LEU A 653 16.60 -14.45 -25.54
CA LEU A 653 15.13 -14.56 -25.34
C LEU A 653 14.46 -13.17 -25.40
N PHE A 654 13.43 -12.90 -26.21
CA PHE A 654 12.52 -13.83 -26.93
C PHE A 654 11.81 -13.16 -28.12
N ILE A 655 11.25 -13.97 -29.04
CA ILE A 655 10.08 -13.73 -29.94
C ILE A 655 9.97 -12.34 -30.62
N LEU A 656 10.22 -12.22 -31.94
CA LEU A 656 9.33 -12.64 -33.05
C LEU A 656 7.97 -11.90 -33.07
N SER A 657 7.99 -10.62 -33.45
CA SER A 657 6.78 -9.80 -33.62
C SER A 657 6.36 -9.65 -35.09
N PHE A 658 5.22 -10.27 -35.43
CA PHE A 658 4.47 -10.00 -36.66
C PHE A 658 2.98 -9.95 -36.29
N TYR A 659 2.32 -8.80 -36.53
CA TYR A 659 1.03 -8.67 -37.22
C TYR A 659 0.48 -7.22 -37.08
N LEU A 660 0.28 -6.56 -38.23
CA LEU A 660 -0.51 -5.34 -38.50
C LEU A 660 -0.12 -4.02 -37.77
N PHE A 661 0.26 -2.92 -38.45
CA PHE A 661 -0.50 -1.97 -39.31
C PHE A 661 -1.42 -0.98 -38.54
N PRO A 662 -1.56 0.31 -38.96
CA PRO A 662 -0.56 1.24 -39.54
C PRO A 662 -0.79 2.77 -39.27
N PHE A 663 -0.06 3.64 -40.00
CA PHE A 663 -0.29 5.10 -40.26
C PHE A 663 -0.18 6.07 -39.04
N TYR A 664 0.38 7.29 -39.13
CA TYR A 664 1.24 7.93 -40.14
C TYR A 664 1.96 9.14 -39.51
N ARG A 665 3.22 9.47 -39.90
CA ARG A 665 3.92 10.65 -39.36
C ARG A 665 4.92 11.28 -40.35
N LYS A 666 4.54 12.37 -41.03
CA LYS A 666 5.44 13.36 -41.66
C LYS A 666 4.67 14.63 -42.06
N GLY A 667 5.12 15.80 -41.61
CA GLY A 667 4.41 17.06 -41.85
C GLY A 667 5.05 18.31 -41.22
N ARG A 668 6.33 18.59 -41.49
CA ARG A 668 6.96 19.87 -41.11
C ARG A 668 6.63 20.97 -42.13
N LYS A 669 5.75 21.92 -41.80
CA LYS A 669 5.69 23.32 -42.30
C LYS A 669 4.60 24.11 -41.56
N PHE A 670 4.53 25.42 -41.82
CA PHE A 670 3.59 26.40 -41.22
C PHE A 670 3.84 26.85 -39.78
N ILE A 671 5.04 27.41 -39.56
CA ILE A 671 5.15 28.70 -38.86
C ILE A 671 5.52 29.71 -39.96
N GLY A 672 4.70 30.72 -40.21
CA GLY A 672 4.94 31.68 -41.29
C GLY A 672 3.82 32.70 -41.57
N GLU A 673 2.54 32.30 -41.57
CA GLU A 673 1.46 33.16 -42.08
C GLU A 673 0.60 33.87 -41.01
N PHE A 674 0.64 33.45 -39.75
CA PHE A 674 -0.18 34.06 -38.69
C PHE A 674 0.27 35.48 -38.29
N LEU A 675 1.52 35.86 -38.58
CA LEU A 675 2.07 37.19 -38.29
C LEU A 675 1.78 38.23 -39.39
N TYR A 676 1.08 37.87 -40.47
CA TYR A 676 0.66 38.82 -41.51
C TYR A 676 -0.70 39.48 -41.22
N PHE A 677 -1.42 39.03 -40.18
CA PHE A 677 -2.82 39.42 -39.93
C PHE A 677 -3.01 40.54 -38.88
N MET A 678 -1.95 40.99 -38.19
CA MET A 678 -2.00 42.11 -37.23
C MET A 678 -1.31 43.36 -37.78
N GLY A 679 -1.87 43.93 -38.85
CA GLY A 679 -1.28 45.07 -39.56
C GLY A 679 -1.34 46.40 -38.78
N ILE A 680 -0.33 46.67 -37.94
CA ILE A 680 -0.05 48.00 -37.36
C ILE A 680 1.37 48.40 -37.78
N SER A 681 1.54 49.64 -38.27
CA SER A 681 2.78 50.04 -38.95
C SER A 681 3.89 50.45 -37.99
N LYS A 682 5.14 50.29 -38.45
CA LYS A 682 6.22 51.20 -38.04
C LYS A 682 6.02 52.54 -38.74
N ASN A 683 6.46 53.61 -38.08
CA ASN A 683 7.18 54.72 -38.70
C ASN A 683 8.39 55.02 -37.80
N SER A 684 9.43 55.61 -38.39
CA SER A 684 10.57 56.19 -37.67
C SER A 684 10.16 57.56 -37.07
N ASP A 685 10.90 58.18 -36.14
CA ASP A 685 12.36 58.15 -35.90
C ASP A 685 12.76 57.82 -34.45
#